data_AF-A0A182WJR6-F1
#
_entry.id   AF-A0A182WJR6-F1
#
_cell.length_a   1.000
_cell.length_b   1.000
_cell.length_c   1.000
_cell.angle_alpha   90.00
_cell.angle_beta   90.00
_cell.angle_gamma   90.00
#
_symmetry.space_group_name_H-M   'P 1'
#
loop_
_entity.id
_entity.type
_entity.pdbx_description
1 polymer ?
#
loop_
_entity_poly.entity_id
_entity_poly.type
_entity_poly.pdbx_seq_one_letter_code
_entity_poly.pdbx_strand_id
1 'polypeptide(L)'
;LTLKEFEHFSVLVAVKYELLCAPSKSVVFFTVNLLAVFASVRRSKHSFIRRIMSVNLRSVFAFAKEYHQKKESQKDIQYGTAGFRSHADNLDYVMYRMGVLAALRSRAKASQAIGVMITASHNPEHDNGVKLIDPLGEMLEQRWEKLATDLVNVPDNELEAQVAKICEDEQIDNNEPAKVFVGMDTRYHSPQLSGAVVNGILALKGTVINFGIVTTPMLHYFVTCTNTQNAYGLPTEEGYMNKLITAFKALRGESCVQGNYRNQLFYDGANGVGSLKMLGFIKKLNGALDVKVFNSNGKINFKCGADFVKTNHRVPEGLPEEALASGRCCSVDGDADRVVYYFTDDEGVFHLLDGDRIATLLAGYLKDLIGQCGVQLEMGLVQTAYANGASTDYIVNQMKIPVSCTRTGVKHLHHKALEYDIGVYFEANGHGTIIYSDKAKQAIQVASRDETRTDEQRKTAARLLQFVNLTNETVGDAISDMLLVETVLHAKGWNLVDWLASYTDLPNVLEKVNLADRNVITVTDADRVVVSPEGLQDSIDEIVLKFPKGRSFVRPSGTEDIVRVYAEADTRANATQLAFEVANLVFDRAGGIGSRPVKMELFRSGIAMFWGFCEGLNFVQEYKKILPDDEPLPERLDILLFGSGDPRHILAIAAQLFLHPELKVNVYLAEGCIELLARHMVLLAIAFEDPQLLSVKGKTHLFLDIYGNNLIRPFSSAYLSSKAKELTNVITDQEYGLQQAPIFNYEALRYKERDQLENVFRFWTNAPEHVFNIARYWEDRLRAQLGVRYDHRHGAFDWDLQMRLRENGAKQVCPQEYKHWRETGIAFTFPEYEQSDPNKTFAVGLVRNGKGFLHRGSVGDNMTGPYIAFGQKCAEEKLSHSKHGVNDFRSTDVSERNVLQIMYEIQERHPYCFNPKDIHQFGSHQLDTGKNLNKHDARTELLEAVHYNKPLLGCDNLTVHFLSVEDVLRMHELDRFAAKFDMVFVASNYFDLLKDGFNSVWKDNCLLCFETRQLTVFSKKEIKEHNDKIKAYAQKQSLAAVTNFSINKTHSVLCYKQISNK
;
A
#
# COMPACT_ATOMS: atom_id res chain seq x y z
N LEU A 1 -25.09 -42.83 22.25
CA LEU A 1 -26.53 -43.08 22.04
C LEU A 1 -26.69 -44.40 21.29
N THR A 2 -27.51 -45.30 21.81
CA THR A 2 -27.67 -46.69 21.36
C THR A 2 -28.52 -46.84 20.09
N LEU A 3 -28.08 -47.78 19.26
CA LEU A 3 -28.65 -48.55 18.14
C LEU A 3 -30.17 -48.82 18.04
N LYS A 4 -31.06 -47.93 18.50
CA LYS A 4 -32.52 -48.17 18.53
C LYS A 4 -33.39 -47.11 17.85
N GLU A 5 -32.82 -46.09 17.21
CA GLU A 5 -33.62 -45.00 16.61
C GLU A 5 -33.45 -44.84 15.09
N PHE A 6 -32.65 -45.68 14.42
CA PHE A 6 -32.53 -45.66 12.94
C PHE A 6 -33.48 -46.64 12.22
N GLU A 7 -34.31 -47.39 12.95
CA GLU A 7 -35.32 -48.29 12.38
C GLU A 7 -36.67 -47.60 12.05
N HIS A 8 -36.74 -46.26 12.06
CA HIS A 8 -38.01 -45.54 11.83
C HIS A 8 -38.06 -44.59 10.63
N PHE A 9 -37.05 -44.58 9.75
CA PHE A 9 -37.10 -43.75 8.53
C PHE A 9 -36.97 -44.49 7.20
N SER A 10 -37.05 -45.83 7.20
CA SER A 10 -37.02 -46.63 5.96
C SER A 10 -38.33 -47.33 5.62
N VAL A 11 -39.43 -47.06 6.35
CA VAL A 11 -40.75 -47.69 6.14
C VAL A 11 -41.74 -46.80 5.38
N LEU A 12 -41.29 -45.68 4.80
CA LEU A 12 -42.19 -44.71 4.15
C LEU A 12 -41.74 -44.25 2.75
N VAL A 13 -41.12 -45.12 1.95
CA VAL A 13 -41.02 -44.96 0.47
C VAL A 13 -41.13 -46.30 -0.28
N ALA A 14 -41.88 -47.26 0.26
CA ALA A 14 -42.16 -48.53 -0.42
C ALA A 14 -43.64 -48.92 -0.32
N VAL A 15 -44.54 -47.96 -0.56
CA VAL A 15 -45.95 -48.22 -0.90
C VAL A 15 -46.35 -47.29 -2.05
N LYS A 16 -46.00 -47.68 -3.26
CA LYS A 16 -46.77 -47.47 -4.50
C LYS A 16 -45.95 -48.01 -5.65
N TYR A 17 -46.34 -49.19 -6.12
CA TYR A 17 -46.34 -49.67 -7.52
C TYR A 17 -46.28 -51.20 -7.52
N GLU A 18 -47.35 -51.82 -7.02
CA GLU A 18 -47.83 -53.08 -7.55
C GLU A 18 -49.11 -52.77 -8.33
N LEU A 19 -49.06 -52.98 -9.66
CA LEU A 19 -50.15 -53.47 -10.52
C LEU A 19 -49.72 -53.32 -11.98
N LEU A 20 -49.24 -54.43 -12.57
CA LEU A 20 -49.66 -54.97 -13.88
C LEU A 20 -48.73 -56.12 -14.34
N CYS A 21 -49.22 -57.35 -14.09
CA CYS A 21 -49.23 -58.53 -14.96
C CYS A 21 -47.96 -59.15 -15.61
N ALA A 22 -47.69 -60.40 -15.18
CA ALA A 22 -47.38 -61.62 -15.98
C ALA A 22 -45.92 -61.92 -16.48
N PRO A 23 -45.57 -63.22 -16.71
CA PRO A 23 -44.35 -63.80 -16.13
C PRO A 23 -43.38 -64.48 -17.13
N SER A 24 -42.09 -64.61 -16.79
CA SER A 24 -41.29 -65.78 -17.24
C SER A 24 -40.00 -66.03 -16.45
N LYS A 25 -40.01 -67.17 -15.73
CA LYS A 25 -38.94 -68.12 -15.37
C LYS A 25 -37.49 -67.73 -15.69
N SER A 26 -36.68 -67.49 -14.65
CA SER A 26 -35.24 -67.85 -14.54
C SER A 26 -34.70 -67.56 -13.13
N VAL A 27 -35.19 -68.25 -12.10
CA VAL A 27 -34.68 -68.11 -10.71
C VAL A 27 -34.52 -69.48 -10.06
N VAL A 28 -33.54 -70.27 -10.51
CA VAL A 28 -33.05 -71.44 -9.73
C VAL A 28 -31.53 -71.61 -9.79
N PHE A 29 -30.80 -70.96 -10.71
CA PHE A 29 -29.32 -71.06 -10.75
C PHE A 29 -28.56 -70.02 -9.90
N PHE A 30 -29.25 -69.06 -9.27
CA PHE A 30 -28.60 -67.92 -8.58
C PHE A 30 -28.40 -68.11 -7.07
N THR A 31 -29.03 -69.10 -6.44
CA THR A 31 -29.04 -69.22 -4.97
C THR A 31 -27.85 -69.99 -4.40
N VAL A 32 -27.10 -70.77 -5.19
CA VAL A 32 -25.93 -71.53 -4.69
C VAL A 32 -24.62 -70.73 -4.81
N ASN A 33 -24.50 -69.80 -5.77
CA ASN A 33 -23.32 -68.92 -5.89
C ASN A 33 -23.34 -67.73 -4.91
N LEU A 34 -24.51 -67.29 -4.44
CA LEU A 34 -24.60 -66.17 -3.51
C LEU A 34 -24.04 -66.52 -2.12
N LEU A 35 -24.25 -67.75 -1.63
CA LEU A 35 -23.76 -68.17 -0.31
C LEU A 35 -22.23 -68.34 -0.27
N ALA A 36 -21.61 -68.77 -1.38
CA ALA A 36 -20.15 -68.81 -1.52
C ALA A 36 -19.53 -67.40 -1.60
N VAL A 37 -20.21 -66.47 -2.26
CA VAL A 37 -19.82 -65.05 -2.31
C VAL A 37 -20.03 -64.37 -0.95
N PHE A 38 -21.13 -64.64 -0.23
CA PHE A 38 -21.37 -64.09 1.11
C PHE A 38 -20.41 -64.66 2.16
N ALA A 39 -20.00 -65.93 2.05
CA ALA A 39 -18.96 -66.51 2.91
C ALA A 39 -17.55 -65.97 2.59
N SER A 40 -17.25 -65.72 1.30
CA SER A 40 -16.02 -65.07 0.85
C SER A 40 -15.97 -63.59 1.28
N VAL A 41 -17.09 -62.86 1.20
CA VAL A 41 -17.23 -61.47 1.64
C VAL A 41 -17.23 -61.34 3.17
N ARG A 42 -17.79 -62.30 3.93
CA ARG A 42 -17.67 -62.34 5.40
C ARG A 42 -16.27 -62.74 5.87
N ARG A 43 -15.59 -63.70 5.22
CA ARG A 43 -14.18 -64.03 5.52
C ARG A 43 -13.24 -62.89 5.11
N SER A 44 -13.52 -62.20 4.01
CA SER A 44 -12.83 -60.98 3.58
C SER A 44 -13.02 -59.86 4.60
N LYS A 45 -14.26 -59.52 5.00
CA LYS A 45 -14.54 -58.50 6.02
C LYS A 45 -13.95 -58.83 7.41
N HIS A 46 -14.00 -60.08 7.86
CA HIS A 46 -13.36 -60.45 9.13
C HIS A 46 -11.82 -60.52 9.06
N SER A 47 -11.23 -60.85 7.90
CA SER A 47 -9.78 -60.74 7.70
C SER A 47 -9.31 -59.28 7.54
N PHE A 48 -10.16 -58.42 6.96
CA PHE A 48 -9.93 -56.98 6.79
C PHE A 48 -10.04 -56.23 8.11
N ILE A 49 -11.07 -56.52 8.92
CA ILE A 49 -11.21 -56.01 10.29
C ILE A 49 -10.08 -56.50 11.20
N ARG A 50 -9.55 -57.71 11.00
CA ARG A 50 -8.31 -58.16 11.69
C ARG A 50 -7.03 -57.56 11.13
N ARG A 51 -6.99 -57.13 9.86
CA ARG A 51 -5.83 -56.46 9.22
C ARG A 51 -5.70 -54.99 9.60
N ILE A 52 -6.80 -54.31 9.89
CA ILE A 52 -6.82 -52.91 10.38
C ILE A 52 -6.17 -52.80 11.78
N MET A 53 -6.13 -53.88 12.57
CA MET A 53 -5.64 -53.85 13.97
C MET A 53 -4.13 -54.01 14.16
N SER A 54 -3.28 -54.00 13.11
CA SER A 54 -1.83 -54.23 13.28
C SER A 54 -0.95 -52.98 13.36
N VAL A 55 -1.52 -51.76 13.30
CA VAL A 55 -0.80 -50.53 13.63
C VAL A 55 -1.41 -49.89 14.87
N ASN A 56 -0.61 -49.84 15.92
CA ASN A 56 -0.96 -49.18 17.17
C ASN A 56 -0.99 -47.67 16.95
N LEU A 57 -2.15 -47.12 16.58
CA LEU A 57 -2.35 -45.67 16.40
C LEU A 57 -2.10 -44.87 17.70
N ARG A 58 -1.92 -45.53 18.85
CA ARG A 58 -1.46 -44.87 20.08
C ARG A 58 -0.11 -44.16 19.91
N SER A 59 0.75 -44.55 18.97
CA SER A 59 1.97 -43.79 18.69
C SER A 59 1.65 -42.37 18.20
N VAL A 60 0.59 -42.21 17.39
CA VAL A 60 0.15 -40.90 16.91
C VAL A 60 -0.28 -40.01 18.08
N PHE A 61 -1.11 -40.56 18.97
CA PHE A 61 -1.54 -39.84 20.16
C PHE A 61 -0.38 -39.56 21.14
N ALA A 62 0.51 -40.52 21.37
CA ALA A 62 1.64 -40.37 22.28
C ALA A 62 2.60 -39.27 21.85
N PHE A 63 2.99 -39.24 20.57
CA PHE A 63 3.87 -38.18 20.04
C PHE A 63 3.20 -36.80 20.10
N ALA A 64 1.92 -36.70 19.70
CA ALA A 64 1.17 -35.46 19.80
C ALA A 64 1.14 -34.94 21.25
N LYS A 65 0.76 -35.82 22.19
CA LYS A 65 0.65 -35.46 23.61
C LYS A 65 2.00 -35.12 24.25
N GLU A 66 3.10 -35.76 23.86
CA GLU A 66 4.39 -35.55 24.53
C GLU A 66 5.19 -34.39 23.93
N TYR A 67 5.10 -34.18 22.61
CA TYR A 67 5.98 -33.26 21.88
C TYR A 67 5.26 -32.15 21.09
N HIS A 68 4.02 -32.37 20.65
CA HIS A 68 3.34 -31.54 19.65
C HIS A 68 1.89 -31.21 20.03
N GLN A 69 1.68 -30.78 21.28
CA GLN A 69 0.34 -30.55 21.85
C GLN A 69 -0.39 -29.39 21.16
N LYS A 70 -1.67 -29.57 20.82
CA LYS A 70 -2.56 -28.46 20.46
C LYS A 70 -3.00 -27.76 21.74
N LYS A 71 -2.66 -26.47 21.90
CA LYS A 71 -3.08 -25.68 23.07
C LYS A 71 -4.55 -25.31 22.94
N GLU A 72 -5.32 -25.39 24.04
CA GLU A 72 -6.75 -25.02 24.05
C GLU A 72 -7.02 -23.57 23.60
N SER A 73 -6.05 -22.67 23.80
CA SER A 73 -6.15 -21.26 23.39
C SER A 73 -5.97 -21.01 21.89
N GLN A 74 -5.56 -22.02 21.12
CA GLN A 74 -5.30 -21.87 19.69
C GLN A 74 -6.61 -21.98 18.89
N LYS A 75 -6.88 -20.94 18.09
CA LYS A 75 -8.02 -20.91 17.17
C LYS A 75 -7.88 -21.96 16.07
N ASP A 76 -9.01 -22.40 15.53
CA ASP A 76 -9.04 -23.28 14.39
C ASP A 76 -8.41 -22.63 13.15
N ILE A 77 -7.76 -23.45 12.33
CA ILE A 77 -7.03 -23.04 11.14
C ILE A 77 -7.50 -23.85 9.92
N GLN A 78 -7.60 -23.22 8.76
CA GLN A 78 -8.07 -23.85 7.53
C GLN A 78 -6.92 -24.11 6.55
N TYR A 79 -6.99 -25.23 5.83
CA TYR A 79 -6.11 -25.50 4.70
C TYR A 79 -6.53 -24.58 3.53
N GLY A 80 -5.72 -23.56 3.25
CA GLY A 80 -5.99 -22.59 2.20
C GLY A 80 -5.48 -23.05 0.82
N THR A 81 -5.51 -22.13 -0.15
CA THR A 81 -5.07 -22.36 -1.54
C THR A 81 -3.63 -22.85 -1.66
N ALA A 82 -2.80 -22.57 -0.65
CA ALA A 82 -1.38 -22.90 -0.62
C ALA A 82 -0.98 -23.49 0.74
N GLY A 83 -1.84 -24.38 1.27
CA GLY A 83 -1.60 -25.09 2.52
C GLY A 83 -1.99 -24.32 3.78
N PHE A 84 -1.49 -24.76 4.93
CA PHE A 84 -1.60 -24.02 6.18
C PHE A 84 -0.51 -22.96 6.25
N ARG A 85 -0.88 -21.72 6.66
CA ARG A 85 0.05 -20.62 6.89
C ARG A 85 -0.37 -19.83 8.12
N SER A 86 0.60 -19.51 8.97
CA SER A 86 0.40 -18.74 10.19
C SER A 86 1.76 -18.27 10.71
N HIS A 87 1.76 -17.45 11.76
CA HIS A 87 2.93 -17.23 12.60
C HIS A 87 3.54 -18.59 13.03
N ALA A 88 4.86 -18.72 12.93
CA ALA A 88 5.56 -19.99 13.08
C ALA A 88 5.32 -20.66 14.46
N ASP A 89 5.22 -19.87 15.53
CA ASP A 89 4.94 -20.35 16.90
C ASP A 89 3.63 -21.14 17.03
N ASN A 90 2.71 -20.99 16.09
CA ASN A 90 1.41 -21.66 16.10
C ASN A 90 1.37 -22.93 15.21
N LEU A 91 2.47 -23.31 14.56
CA LEU A 91 2.46 -24.33 13.52
C LEU A 91 2.99 -25.70 13.96
N ASP A 92 3.60 -25.84 15.13
CA ASP A 92 4.26 -27.09 15.53
C ASP A 92 3.32 -28.33 15.48
N TYR A 93 2.14 -28.26 16.12
CA TYR A 93 1.14 -29.34 16.05
C TYR A 93 0.56 -29.53 14.64
N VAL A 94 0.45 -28.46 13.86
CA VAL A 94 -0.01 -28.49 12.46
C VAL A 94 0.96 -29.30 11.61
N MET A 95 2.26 -29.01 11.76
CA MET A 95 3.36 -29.69 11.04
C MET A 95 3.37 -31.19 11.35
N TYR A 96 3.28 -31.54 12.64
CA TYR A 96 3.18 -32.92 13.07
C TYR A 96 2.00 -33.66 12.40
N ARG A 97 0.80 -33.07 12.48
CA ARG A 97 -0.41 -33.67 11.90
C ARG A 97 -0.36 -33.73 10.36
N MET A 98 0.33 -32.80 9.70
CA MET A 98 0.59 -32.89 8.26
C MET A 98 1.59 -33.98 7.88
N GLY A 99 2.58 -34.27 8.72
CA GLY A 99 3.43 -35.45 8.57
C GLY A 99 2.63 -36.76 8.63
N VAL A 100 1.69 -36.86 9.59
CA VAL A 100 0.76 -37.99 9.70
C VAL A 100 -0.09 -38.10 8.42
N LEU A 101 -0.71 -37.01 7.99
CA LEU A 101 -1.56 -37.01 6.79
C LEU A 101 -0.79 -37.37 5.51
N ALA A 102 0.44 -36.89 5.36
CA ALA A 102 1.29 -37.21 4.20
C ALA A 102 1.59 -38.72 4.11
N ALA A 103 1.84 -39.37 5.26
CA ALA A 103 2.02 -40.82 5.30
C ALA A 103 0.75 -41.58 4.92
N LEU A 104 -0.43 -41.13 5.40
CA LEU A 104 -1.72 -41.68 5.00
C LEU A 104 -1.98 -41.48 3.50
N ARG A 105 -1.69 -40.28 2.98
CA ARG A 105 -1.86 -39.94 1.56
C ARG A 105 -0.99 -40.82 0.67
N SER A 106 0.25 -41.10 1.07
CA SER A 106 1.15 -42.00 0.34
C SER A 106 0.55 -43.40 0.23
N ARG A 107 0.02 -43.95 1.32
CA ARG A 107 -0.67 -45.25 1.31
C ARG A 107 -1.93 -45.25 0.44
N ALA A 108 -2.74 -44.18 0.53
CA ALA A 108 -3.94 -44.01 -0.30
C ALA A 108 -3.61 -43.94 -1.80
N LYS A 109 -2.40 -43.49 -2.15
CA LYS A 109 -1.86 -43.45 -3.52
C LYS A 109 -0.93 -44.64 -3.82
N ALA A 110 -1.28 -45.83 -3.32
CA ALA A 110 -0.55 -47.06 -3.60
C ALA A 110 0.96 -46.97 -3.29
N SER A 111 1.30 -46.35 -2.15
CA SER A 111 2.67 -46.16 -1.67
C SER A 111 3.56 -45.27 -2.55
N GLN A 112 2.96 -44.45 -3.42
CA GLN A 112 3.68 -43.43 -4.17
C GLN A 112 4.28 -42.37 -3.23
N ALA A 113 5.37 -41.73 -3.67
CA ALA A 113 6.01 -40.67 -2.92
C ALA A 113 5.09 -39.44 -2.83
N ILE A 114 4.93 -38.89 -1.63
CA ILE A 114 4.20 -37.64 -1.36
C ILE A 114 5.19 -36.60 -0.85
N GLY A 115 5.07 -35.35 -1.29
CA GLY A 115 5.92 -34.26 -0.83
C GLY A 115 5.28 -33.46 0.31
N VAL A 116 6.13 -32.92 1.19
CA VAL A 116 5.78 -31.95 2.23
C VAL A 116 6.76 -30.79 2.13
N MET A 117 6.27 -29.65 1.64
CA MET A 117 7.07 -28.42 1.52
C MET A 117 6.78 -27.50 2.69
N ILE A 118 7.83 -27.14 3.44
CA ILE A 118 7.75 -26.23 4.59
C ILE A 118 8.20 -24.84 4.13
N THR A 119 7.23 -23.96 3.94
CA THR A 119 7.46 -22.58 3.50
C THR A 119 6.19 -21.73 3.65
N ALA A 120 6.37 -20.42 3.82
CA ALA A 120 5.32 -19.44 3.60
C ALA A 120 5.55 -18.54 2.36
N SER A 121 6.43 -18.93 1.42
CA SER A 121 6.63 -18.22 0.14
C SER A 121 6.91 -16.71 0.38
N HIS A 122 6.11 -15.81 -0.20
CA HIS A 122 6.21 -14.35 -0.08
C HIS A 122 5.89 -13.75 1.30
N ASN A 123 5.37 -14.52 2.27
CA ASN A 123 5.03 -14.00 3.60
C ASN A 123 6.25 -13.43 4.35
N PRO A 124 6.06 -12.54 5.34
CA PRO A 124 7.13 -12.05 6.22
C PRO A 124 7.87 -13.17 6.95
N GLU A 125 9.14 -12.94 7.34
CA GLU A 125 10.04 -13.93 7.97
C GLU A 125 9.48 -14.68 9.19
N HIS A 126 8.62 -14.04 9.99
CA HIS A 126 8.05 -14.63 11.22
C HIS A 126 6.93 -15.66 10.95
N ASP A 127 6.36 -15.67 9.75
CA ASP A 127 5.41 -16.70 9.33
C ASP A 127 6.12 -17.97 8.88
N ASN A 128 5.40 -19.09 8.86
CA ASN A 128 5.79 -20.27 8.10
C ASN A 128 4.53 -21.00 7.59
N GLY A 129 4.69 -22.14 6.95
CA GLY A 129 3.57 -22.88 6.40
C GLY A 129 3.96 -24.26 5.88
N VAL A 130 2.95 -25.05 5.53
CA VAL A 130 3.13 -26.41 5.01
C VAL A 130 2.16 -26.71 3.89
N LYS A 131 2.68 -27.25 2.79
CA LYS A 131 1.94 -27.71 1.61
C LYS A 131 2.21 -29.19 1.36
N LEU A 132 1.17 -29.95 1.00
CA LEU A 132 1.33 -31.32 0.52
C LEU A 132 1.36 -31.36 -1.01
N ILE A 133 2.18 -32.26 -1.55
CA ILE A 133 2.44 -32.45 -2.98
C ILE A 133 2.06 -33.88 -3.34
N ASP A 134 1.15 -34.04 -4.28
CA ASP A 134 0.66 -35.33 -4.76
C ASP A 134 1.62 -35.95 -5.82
N PRO A 135 1.40 -37.22 -6.23
CA PRO A 135 2.43 -38.01 -6.89
C PRO A 135 3.03 -37.47 -8.21
N LEU A 136 2.27 -36.72 -9.00
CA LEU A 136 2.72 -36.12 -10.27
C LEU A 136 3.22 -34.68 -10.08
N GLY A 137 3.47 -34.27 -8.83
CA GLY A 137 3.91 -32.92 -8.50
C GLY A 137 2.76 -31.93 -8.42
N GLU A 138 1.51 -32.37 -8.48
CA GLU A 138 0.34 -31.54 -8.32
C GLU A 138 0.12 -31.13 -6.86
N MET A 139 -0.64 -30.06 -6.65
CA MET A 139 -1.11 -29.67 -5.32
C MET A 139 -2.06 -30.73 -4.77
N LEU A 140 -2.14 -30.84 -3.43
CA LEU A 140 -3.06 -31.76 -2.75
C LEU A 140 -4.49 -31.71 -3.32
N GLU A 141 -5.05 -32.88 -3.59
CA GLU A 141 -6.44 -33.03 -4.03
C GLU A 141 -7.44 -32.33 -3.08
N GLN A 142 -8.41 -31.62 -3.65
CA GLN A 142 -9.32 -30.74 -2.90
C GLN A 142 -10.12 -31.44 -1.80
N ARG A 143 -10.52 -32.70 -1.99
CA ARG A 143 -11.20 -33.49 -0.94
C ARG A 143 -10.30 -33.65 0.30
N TRP A 144 -9.00 -33.81 0.09
CA TRP A 144 -8.01 -34.00 1.14
C TRP A 144 -7.62 -32.70 1.86
N GLU A 145 -7.85 -31.52 1.26
CA GLU A 145 -7.74 -30.22 1.96
C GLU A 145 -8.70 -30.16 3.16
N LYS A 146 -9.93 -30.68 2.98
CA LYS A 146 -10.92 -30.77 4.07
C LYS A 146 -10.45 -31.75 5.15
N LEU A 147 -9.95 -32.92 4.76
CA LEU A 147 -9.41 -33.90 5.72
C LEU A 147 -8.23 -33.32 6.50
N ALA A 148 -7.36 -32.55 5.86
CA ALA A 148 -6.27 -31.83 6.51
C ALA A 148 -6.78 -30.83 7.54
N THR A 149 -7.78 -30.03 7.17
CA THR A 149 -8.43 -29.06 8.06
C THR A 149 -9.06 -29.75 9.28
N ASP A 150 -9.86 -30.80 9.04
CA ASP A 150 -10.50 -31.56 10.11
C ASP A 150 -9.45 -32.19 11.04
N LEU A 151 -8.40 -32.81 10.47
CA LEU A 151 -7.33 -33.45 11.23
C LEU A 151 -6.54 -32.47 12.11
N VAL A 152 -6.28 -31.26 11.63
CA VAL A 152 -5.53 -30.25 12.40
C VAL A 152 -6.38 -29.67 13.53
N ASN A 153 -7.70 -29.56 13.36
CA ASN A 153 -8.53 -28.88 14.35
C ASN A 153 -9.08 -29.78 15.46
N VAL A 154 -9.06 -31.12 15.34
CA VAL A 154 -9.51 -31.99 16.44
C VAL A 154 -8.67 -31.83 17.72
N PRO A 155 -9.27 -31.93 18.91
CA PRO A 155 -8.53 -32.07 20.17
C PRO A 155 -7.54 -33.24 20.15
N ASP A 156 -6.44 -33.16 20.90
CA ASP A 156 -5.40 -34.21 20.90
C ASP A 156 -5.96 -35.58 21.32
N ASN A 157 -6.90 -35.63 22.26
CA ASN A 157 -7.58 -36.86 22.69
C ASN A 157 -8.49 -37.49 21.62
N GLU A 158 -8.86 -36.74 20.58
CA GLU A 158 -9.66 -37.22 19.44
C GLU A 158 -8.81 -37.51 18.20
N LEU A 159 -7.51 -37.19 18.22
CA LEU A 159 -6.61 -37.34 17.08
C LEU A 159 -6.52 -38.79 16.59
N GLU A 160 -6.40 -39.76 17.50
CA GLU A 160 -6.35 -41.19 17.16
C GLU A 160 -7.62 -41.64 16.43
N ALA A 161 -8.78 -41.21 16.91
CA ALA A 161 -10.07 -41.54 16.32
C ALA A 161 -10.23 -40.89 14.93
N GLN A 162 -9.79 -39.65 14.78
CA GLN A 162 -9.84 -38.95 13.49
C GLN A 162 -8.91 -39.60 12.45
N VAL A 163 -7.72 -40.06 12.84
CA VAL A 163 -6.83 -40.81 11.95
C VAL A 163 -7.43 -42.16 11.56
N ALA A 164 -8.01 -42.88 12.52
CA ALA A 164 -8.70 -44.15 12.24
C ALA A 164 -9.85 -43.96 11.24
N LYS A 165 -10.63 -42.88 11.40
CA LYS A 165 -11.70 -42.50 10.49
C LYS A 165 -11.18 -42.22 9.07
N ILE A 166 -10.11 -41.45 8.93
CA ILE A 166 -9.48 -41.20 7.61
C ILE A 166 -9.06 -42.52 6.96
N CYS A 167 -8.49 -43.46 7.74
CA CYS A 167 -8.09 -44.76 7.21
C CYS A 167 -9.28 -45.59 6.72
N GLU A 168 -10.40 -45.55 7.44
CA GLU A 168 -11.63 -46.24 7.03
C GLU A 168 -12.26 -45.59 5.79
N ASP A 169 -12.44 -44.27 5.80
CA ASP A 169 -13.09 -43.49 4.73
C ASP A 169 -12.32 -43.57 3.40
N GLU A 170 -10.98 -43.56 3.46
CA GLU A 170 -10.09 -43.63 2.31
C GLU A 170 -9.56 -45.05 2.03
N GLN A 171 -10.06 -46.07 2.74
CA GLN A 171 -9.70 -47.49 2.59
C GLN A 171 -8.18 -47.78 2.66
N ILE A 172 -7.51 -47.13 3.60
CA ILE A 172 -6.06 -47.19 3.78
C ILE A 172 -5.67 -48.43 4.61
N ASP A 173 -4.85 -49.31 4.04
CA ASP A 173 -4.16 -50.35 4.81
C ASP A 173 -2.91 -49.75 5.47
N ASN A 174 -2.94 -49.65 6.79
CA ASN A 174 -1.82 -49.08 7.56
C ASN A 174 -0.54 -49.94 7.54
N ASN A 175 -0.58 -51.15 6.99
CA ASN A 175 0.62 -51.97 6.80
C ASN A 175 1.36 -51.65 5.50
N GLU A 176 0.73 -50.93 4.56
CA GLU A 176 1.39 -50.52 3.33
C GLU A 176 2.52 -49.51 3.63
N PRO A 177 3.64 -49.58 2.90
CA PRO A 177 4.73 -48.64 3.09
C PRO A 177 4.27 -47.22 2.73
N ALA A 178 4.67 -46.23 3.52
CA ALA A 178 4.49 -44.83 3.17
C ALA A 178 5.86 -44.24 2.82
N LYS A 179 5.94 -43.46 1.74
CA LYS A 179 7.15 -42.76 1.31
C LYS A 179 6.87 -41.26 1.22
N VAL A 180 7.57 -40.48 2.03
CA VAL A 180 7.32 -39.03 2.13
C VAL A 180 8.62 -38.25 1.96
N PHE A 181 8.59 -37.26 1.09
CA PHE A 181 9.70 -36.35 0.80
C PHE A 181 9.48 -35.04 1.55
N VAL A 182 10.49 -34.57 2.28
CA VAL A 182 10.41 -33.35 3.06
C VAL A 182 11.42 -32.35 2.51
N GLY A 183 10.98 -31.13 2.24
CA GLY A 183 11.82 -30.01 1.85
C GLY A 183 11.40 -28.75 2.61
N MET A 184 12.32 -27.79 2.71
CA MET A 184 12.07 -26.54 3.42
C MET A 184 12.77 -25.35 2.79
N ASP A 185 12.25 -24.15 3.04
CA ASP A 185 12.92 -22.89 2.69
C ASP A 185 13.99 -22.48 3.74
N THR A 186 14.49 -21.24 3.64
CA THR A 186 15.54 -20.69 4.51
C THR A 186 15.02 -20.01 5.78
N ARG A 187 13.73 -20.10 6.12
CA ARG A 187 13.21 -19.48 7.35
C ARG A 187 13.85 -20.12 8.58
N TYR A 188 14.19 -19.31 9.57
CA TYR A 188 14.91 -19.79 10.76
C TYR A 188 14.13 -20.83 11.59
N HIS A 189 12.79 -20.82 11.52
CA HIS A 189 11.93 -21.82 12.14
C HIS A 189 11.83 -23.14 11.36
N SER A 190 12.15 -23.14 10.06
CA SER A 190 11.93 -24.28 9.16
C SER A 190 12.59 -25.58 9.64
N PRO A 191 13.83 -25.60 10.17
CA PRO A 191 14.44 -26.82 10.71
C PRO A 191 13.65 -27.46 11.85
N GLN A 192 13.13 -26.66 12.79
CA GLN A 192 12.31 -27.17 13.90
C GLN A 192 10.99 -27.74 13.40
N LEU A 193 10.30 -26.99 12.53
CA LEU A 193 9.01 -27.40 11.96
C LEU A 193 9.16 -28.65 11.06
N SER A 194 10.29 -28.79 10.37
CA SER A 194 10.66 -30.01 9.65
C SER A 194 10.77 -31.21 10.60
N GLY A 195 11.36 -31.02 11.78
CA GLY A 195 11.38 -32.05 12.83
C GLY A 195 9.97 -32.53 13.23
N ALA A 196 9.01 -31.61 13.39
CA ALA A 196 7.63 -31.96 13.69
C ALA A 196 6.97 -32.78 12.56
N VAL A 197 7.14 -32.38 11.29
CA VAL A 197 6.68 -33.16 10.13
C VAL A 197 7.27 -34.58 10.14
N VAL A 198 8.59 -34.69 10.36
CA VAL A 198 9.29 -35.98 10.42
C VAL A 198 8.71 -36.86 11.53
N ASN A 199 8.47 -36.31 12.72
CA ASN A 199 7.84 -37.03 13.82
C ASN A 199 6.45 -37.57 13.45
N GLY A 200 5.65 -36.78 12.72
CA GLY A 200 4.34 -37.21 12.22
C GLY A 200 4.42 -38.40 11.27
N ILE A 201 5.39 -38.37 10.34
CA ILE A 201 5.60 -39.48 9.39
C ILE A 201 6.08 -40.74 10.13
N LEU A 202 7.03 -40.59 11.06
CA LEU A 202 7.57 -41.69 11.86
C LEU A 202 6.54 -42.31 12.81
N ALA A 203 5.59 -41.52 13.32
CA ALA A 203 4.52 -42.02 14.18
C ALA A 203 3.65 -43.07 13.48
N LEU A 204 3.56 -43.03 12.15
CA LEU A 204 2.91 -44.03 11.31
C LEU A 204 3.88 -45.01 10.62
N LYS A 205 5.15 -45.04 11.03
CA LYS A 205 6.24 -45.86 10.43
C LYS A 205 6.46 -45.58 8.94
N GLY A 206 6.23 -44.34 8.50
CA GLY A 206 6.54 -43.91 7.14
C GLY A 206 8.05 -43.74 6.92
N THR A 207 8.49 -43.92 5.69
CA THR A 207 9.87 -43.65 5.26
C THR A 207 9.99 -42.20 4.88
N VAL A 208 10.96 -41.50 5.47
CA VAL A 208 11.25 -40.09 5.21
C VAL A 208 12.49 -39.97 4.34
N ILE A 209 12.42 -39.17 3.28
CA ILE A 209 13.59 -38.64 2.58
C ILE A 209 13.59 -37.12 2.76
N ASN A 210 14.50 -36.61 3.58
CA ASN A 210 14.61 -35.17 3.84
C ASN A 210 15.66 -34.56 2.91
N PHE A 211 15.22 -33.69 2.00
CA PHE A 211 16.08 -32.96 1.07
C PHE A 211 16.63 -31.66 1.65
N GLY A 212 16.21 -31.28 2.86
CA GLY A 212 16.66 -30.06 3.53
C GLY A 212 16.23 -28.81 2.79
N ILE A 213 17.16 -27.87 2.61
CA ILE A 213 16.90 -26.56 2.01
C ILE A 213 16.77 -26.71 0.49
N VAL A 214 15.56 -26.57 -0.04
CA VAL A 214 15.24 -26.66 -1.48
C VAL A 214 14.20 -25.62 -1.87
N THR A 215 14.13 -25.24 -3.15
CA THR A 215 13.00 -24.41 -3.62
C THR A 215 11.73 -25.25 -3.66
N THR A 216 10.57 -24.61 -3.62
CA THR A 216 9.28 -25.31 -3.79
C THR A 216 9.26 -26.13 -5.09
N PRO A 217 9.63 -25.59 -6.26
CA PRO A 217 9.65 -26.34 -7.51
C PRO A 217 10.58 -27.56 -7.52
N MET A 218 11.72 -27.49 -6.82
CA MET A 218 12.64 -28.63 -6.73
C MET A 218 12.00 -29.82 -6.02
N LEU A 219 11.24 -29.59 -4.94
CA LEU A 219 10.56 -30.68 -4.23
C LEU A 219 9.46 -31.31 -5.09
N HIS A 220 8.66 -30.49 -5.79
CA HIS A 220 7.66 -30.98 -6.76
C HIS A 220 8.30 -31.83 -7.86
N TYR A 221 9.45 -31.38 -8.38
CA TYR A 221 10.23 -32.13 -9.36
C TYR A 221 10.73 -33.48 -8.81
N PHE A 222 11.22 -33.55 -7.57
CA PHE A 222 11.71 -34.82 -6.99
C PHE A 222 10.60 -35.86 -6.81
N VAL A 223 9.43 -35.42 -6.35
CA VAL A 223 8.23 -36.26 -6.21
C VAL A 223 7.85 -36.85 -7.57
N THR A 224 7.71 -35.99 -8.58
CA THR A 224 7.35 -36.38 -9.95
C THR A 224 8.37 -37.33 -10.56
N CYS A 225 9.67 -37.03 -10.45
CA CYS A 225 10.73 -37.90 -10.95
C CYS A 225 10.67 -39.29 -10.32
N THR A 226 10.47 -39.37 -9.01
CA THR A 226 10.40 -40.65 -8.30
C THR A 226 9.20 -41.49 -8.76
N ASN A 227 8.03 -40.87 -8.86
CA ASN A 227 6.79 -41.57 -9.19
C ASN A 227 6.65 -41.90 -10.68
N THR A 228 7.37 -41.19 -11.55
CA THR A 228 7.49 -41.50 -12.99
C THR A 228 8.66 -42.45 -13.30
N GLN A 229 9.26 -43.08 -12.28
CA GLN A 229 10.41 -43.99 -12.44
C GLN A 229 11.58 -43.33 -13.20
N ASN A 230 11.85 -42.07 -12.86
CA ASN A 230 12.84 -41.20 -13.45
C ASN A 230 12.59 -40.79 -14.92
N ALA A 231 11.41 -41.07 -15.48
CA ALA A 231 11.08 -40.63 -16.84
C ALA A 231 11.04 -39.10 -16.97
N TYR A 232 10.64 -38.38 -15.91
CA TYR A 232 10.66 -36.91 -15.89
C TYR A 232 12.07 -36.32 -15.63
N GLY A 233 12.98 -37.11 -15.07
CA GLY A 233 14.33 -36.70 -14.69
C GLY A 233 14.83 -37.45 -13.44
N LEU A 234 16.02 -37.09 -12.96
CA LEU A 234 16.59 -37.65 -11.73
C LEU A 234 16.14 -36.87 -10.49
N PRO A 235 15.67 -37.52 -9.40
CA PRO A 235 15.12 -36.87 -8.20
C PRO A 235 16.22 -36.35 -7.26
N THR A 236 17.11 -35.50 -7.79
CA THR A 236 18.21 -34.87 -7.05
C THR A 236 18.37 -33.41 -7.47
N GLU A 237 18.97 -32.57 -6.62
CA GLU A 237 19.25 -31.17 -6.98
C GLU A 237 20.10 -31.07 -8.26
N GLU A 238 21.07 -31.96 -8.40
CA GLU A 238 21.89 -32.06 -9.60
C GLU A 238 21.08 -32.48 -10.83
N GLY A 239 20.17 -33.45 -10.69
CA GLY A 239 19.27 -33.87 -11.75
C GLY A 239 18.41 -32.73 -12.27
N TYR A 240 17.81 -31.97 -11.35
CA TYR A 240 17.03 -30.77 -11.64
C TYR A 240 17.85 -29.72 -12.41
N MET A 241 19.02 -29.34 -11.87
CA MET A 241 19.91 -28.37 -12.53
C MET A 241 20.35 -28.85 -13.92
N ASN A 242 20.75 -30.12 -14.04
CA ASN A 242 21.25 -30.67 -15.29
C ASN A 242 20.15 -30.74 -16.37
N LYS A 243 18.90 -31.07 -15.99
CA LYS A 243 17.76 -31.05 -16.91
C LYS A 243 17.57 -29.67 -17.53
N LEU A 244 17.44 -28.65 -16.68
CA LEU A 244 17.19 -27.27 -17.12
C LEU A 244 18.37 -26.69 -17.90
N ILE A 245 19.60 -26.84 -17.39
CA ILE A 245 20.79 -26.23 -18.01
C ILE A 245 21.12 -26.88 -19.36
N THR A 246 20.96 -28.20 -19.48
CA THR A 246 21.17 -28.90 -20.76
C THR A 246 20.18 -28.40 -21.82
N ALA A 247 18.90 -28.31 -21.48
CA ALA A 247 17.87 -27.80 -22.38
C ALA A 247 18.12 -26.33 -22.75
N PHE A 248 18.45 -25.49 -21.76
CA PHE A 248 18.76 -24.08 -21.95
C PHE A 248 19.96 -23.86 -22.89
N LYS A 249 21.08 -24.57 -22.68
CA LYS A 249 22.26 -24.48 -23.55
C LYS A 249 21.94 -24.92 -24.97
N ALA A 250 21.15 -25.98 -25.14
CA ALA A 250 20.72 -26.43 -26.46
C ALA A 250 19.86 -25.38 -27.19
N LEU A 251 19.01 -24.65 -26.46
CA LEU A 251 18.16 -23.58 -27.00
C LEU A 251 18.92 -22.28 -27.28
N ARG A 252 19.95 -21.98 -26.48
CA ARG A 252 20.79 -20.79 -26.59
C ARG A 252 21.71 -20.86 -27.81
N GLY A 253 22.34 -22.02 -28.04
CA GLY A 253 23.38 -22.16 -29.06
C GLY A 253 24.71 -21.50 -28.64
N GLU A 254 25.55 -21.14 -29.62
CA GLU A 254 26.89 -20.59 -29.37
C GLU A 254 26.90 -19.06 -29.15
N SER A 255 25.94 -18.33 -29.74
CA SER A 255 25.86 -16.88 -29.56
C SER A 255 25.25 -16.51 -28.21
N CYS A 256 25.90 -15.57 -27.52
CA CYS A 256 25.41 -15.00 -26.26
C CYS A 256 24.78 -13.61 -26.46
N VAL A 257 24.81 -13.06 -27.67
CA VAL A 257 24.31 -11.74 -28.03
C VAL A 257 23.49 -11.86 -29.31
N GLN A 258 22.31 -11.21 -29.34
CA GLN A 258 21.44 -11.19 -30.51
C GLN A 258 20.63 -9.90 -30.51
N GLY A 259 20.71 -9.09 -31.58
CA GLY A 259 20.02 -7.80 -31.62
C GLY A 259 20.32 -6.90 -30.42
N ASN A 260 19.27 -6.50 -29.70
CA ASN A 260 19.35 -5.70 -28.46
C ASN A 260 19.57 -6.56 -27.20
N TYR A 261 19.43 -7.87 -27.29
CA TYR A 261 19.67 -8.77 -26.17
C TYR A 261 21.17 -8.75 -25.78
N ARG A 262 21.43 -8.71 -24.47
CA ARG A 262 22.77 -8.75 -23.88
C ARG A 262 22.83 -9.87 -22.85
N ASN A 263 23.95 -10.57 -22.71
CA ASN A 263 24.04 -11.79 -21.90
C ASN A 263 24.11 -11.59 -20.38
N GLN A 264 23.59 -10.49 -19.83
CA GLN A 264 23.67 -10.19 -18.40
C GLN A 264 22.27 -10.02 -17.80
N LEU A 265 22.05 -10.64 -16.64
CA LEU A 265 20.81 -10.58 -15.87
C LEU A 265 21.13 -10.30 -14.40
N PHE A 266 20.45 -9.32 -13.81
CA PHE A 266 20.48 -9.09 -12.37
C PHE A 266 19.33 -9.86 -11.71
N TYR A 267 19.66 -10.72 -10.74
CA TYR A 267 18.74 -11.63 -10.08
C TYR A 267 18.60 -11.27 -8.61
N ASP A 268 17.45 -10.72 -8.23
CA ASP A 268 17.06 -10.50 -6.84
C ASP A 268 16.57 -11.83 -6.24
N GLY A 269 17.39 -12.38 -5.35
CA GLY A 269 17.11 -13.66 -4.71
C GLY A 269 16.16 -13.59 -3.51
N ALA A 270 15.57 -12.42 -3.21
CA ALA A 270 14.65 -12.18 -2.10
C ALA A 270 15.18 -12.56 -0.70
N ASN A 271 16.49 -12.72 -0.56
CA ASN A 271 17.16 -13.37 0.57
C ASN A 271 16.59 -14.77 0.89
N GLY A 272 15.95 -15.41 -0.08
CA GLY A 272 15.32 -16.72 0.03
C GLY A 272 16.19 -17.85 -0.49
N VAL A 273 15.63 -19.06 -0.52
CA VAL A 273 16.34 -20.26 -1.00
C VAL A 273 16.73 -20.17 -2.48
N GLY A 274 15.97 -19.42 -3.29
CA GLY A 274 16.29 -19.18 -4.69
C GLY A 274 17.68 -18.56 -4.91
N SER A 275 18.11 -17.64 -4.02
CA SER A 275 19.45 -17.04 -4.08
C SER A 275 20.56 -18.09 -3.94
N LEU A 276 20.40 -19.01 -2.99
CA LEU A 276 21.36 -20.08 -2.70
C LEU A 276 21.46 -21.07 -3.87
N LYS A 277 20.31 -21.46 -4.43
CA LYS A 277 20.26 -22.42 -5.55
C LYS A 277 20.78 -21.80 -6.85
N MET A 278 20.54 -20.51 -7.09
CA MET A 278 21.06 -19.81 -8.28
C MET A 278 22.60 -19.80 -8.34
N LEU A 279 23.30 -19.77 -7.20
CA LEU A 279 24.77 -19.90 -7.19
C LEU A 279 25.25 -21.25 -7.75
N GLY A 280 24.47 -22.32 -7.59
CA GLY A 280 24.72 -23.62 -8.22
C GLY A 280 24.50 -23.59 -9.73
N PHE A 281 23.42 -22.92 -10.18
CA PHE A 281 23.14 -22.71 -11.60
C PHE A 281 24.25 -21.91 -12.29
N ILE A 282 24.72 -20.80 -11.71
CA ILE A 282 25.78 -19.95 -12.27
C ILE A 282 27.03 -20.75 -12.62
N LYS A 283 27.49 -21.60 -11.69
CA LYS A 283 28.66 -22.47 -11.91
C LYS A 283 28.49 -23.40 -13.11
N LYS A 284 27.29 -23.93 -13.32
CA LYS A 284 26.98 -24.90 -14.39
C LYS A 284 26.59 -24.24 -15.71
N LEU A 285 26.02 -23.03 -15.69
CA LEU A 285 25.70 -22.24 -16.88
C LEU A 285 26.98 -21.90 -17.67
N ASN A 286 28.12 -21.69 -16.98
CA ASN A 286 29.45 -21.52 -17.57
C ASN A 286 29.47 -20.49 -18.71
N GLY A 287 28.92 -19.29 -18.45
CA GLY A 287 28.88 -18.18 -19.40
C GLY A 287 27.71 -18.21 -20.39
N ALA A 288 26.89 -19.26 -20.45
CA ALA A 288 25.68 -19.30 -21.29
C ALA A 288 24.63 -18.23 -20.92
N LEU A 289 24.69 -17.75 -19.67
CA LEU A 289 24.01 -16.56 -19.14
C LEU A 289 24.83 -16.03 -17.95
N ASP A 290 25.17 -14.75 -17.95
CA ASP A 290 25.84 -14.08 -16.83
C ASP A 290 24.79 -13.57 -15.83
N VAL A 291 24.64 -14.27 -14.71
CA VAL A 291 23.65 -13.92 -13.67
C VAL A 291 24.37 -13.31 -12.47
N LYS A 292 24.02 -12.07 -12.13
CA LYS A 292 24.48 -11.36 -10.94
C LYS A 292 23.42 -11.43 -9.85
N VAL A 293 23.65 -12.25 -8.83
CA VAL A 293 22.72 -12.43 -7.70
C VAL A 293 22.94 -11.32 -6.68
N PHE A 294 21.85 -10.67 -6.27
CA PHE A 294 21.81 -9.77 -5.11
C PHE A 294 20.65 -10.16 -4.19
N ASN A 295 20.60 -9.56 -2.99
CA ASN A 295 19.69 -9.99 -1.92
C ASN A 295 19.81 -11.50 -1.64
N SER A 296 20.99 -11.92 -1.20
CA SER A 296 21.31 -13.31 -0.90
C SER A 296 21.51 -13.60 0.60
N ASN A 297 21.69 -12.57 1.44
CA ASN A 297 22.15 -12.70 2.83
C ASN A 297 21.41 -11.76 3.81
N GLY A 298 20.12 -11.54 3.61
CA GLY A 298 19.29 -10.67 4.45
C GLY A 298 18.04 -11.36 5.02
N LYS A 299 17.08 -10.57 5.48
CA LYS A 299 15.76 -11.08 5.89
C LYS A 299 14.94 -11.45 4.66
N ILE A 300 14.35 -12.65 4.67
CA ILE A 300 13.55 -13.16 3.55
C ILE A 300 12.39 -12.21 3.20
N ASN A 301 12.23 -11.89 1.92
CA ASN A 301 11.22 -10.97 1.36
C ASN A 301 11.22 -9.54 1.95
N PHE A 302 12.24 -9.15 2.72
CA PHE A 302 12.23 -7.84 3.37
C PHE A 302 12.62 -6.74 2.39
N LYS A 303 11.60 -6.04 1.87
CA LYS A 303 11.74 -4.96 0.89
C LYS A 303 12.44 -5.36 -0.42
N CYS A 304 12.34 -6.64 -0.75
CA CYS A 304 12.84 -7.25 -1.98
C CYS A 304 11.96 -8.43 -2.38
N GLY A 305 12.23 -9.02 -3.52
CA GLY A 305 11.52 -10.17 -4.06
C GLY A 305 10.30 -9.82 -4.90
N ALA A 306 9.78 -10.82 -5.62
CA ALA A 306 8.76 -10.66 -6.64
C ALA A 306 7.49 -9.96 -6.12
N ASP A 307 7.00 -10.36 -4.94
CA ASP A 307 5.81 -9.77 -4.32
C ASP A 307 6.00 -8.29 -3.97
N PHE A 308 7.17 -7.93 -3.45
CA PHE A 308 7.50 -6.54 -3.13
C PHE A 308 7.51 -5.69 -4.40
N VAL A 309 8.21 -6.14 -5.44
CA VAL A 309 8.34 -5.42 -6.71
C VAL A 309 6.97 -5.26 -7.38
N LYS A 310 6.18 -6.35 -7.44
CA LYS A 310 4.83 -6.35 -8.01
C LYS A 310 3.88 -5.44 -7.24
N THR A 311 3.88 -5.49 -5.90
CA THR A 311 2.90 -4.73 -5.10
C THR A 311 3.27 -3.25 -4.97
N ASN A 312 4.56 -2.93 -4.92
CA ASN A 312 5.03 -1.56 -4.68
C ASN A 312 5.42 -0.80 -5.95
N HIS A 313 5.48 -1.47 -7.11
CA HIS A 313 5.86 -0.88 -8.41
C HIS A 313 7.14 -0.04 -8.31
N ARG A 314 8.18 -0.62 -7.68
CA ARG A 314 9.49 0.00 -7.50
C ARG A 314 10.59 -1.04 -7.40
N VAL A 315 11.83 -0.58 -7.57
CA VAL A 315 13.02 -1.41 -7.41
C VAL A 315 13.18 -1.94 -5.97
N PRO A 316 13.69 -3.16 -5.78
CA PRO A 316 13.99 -3.71 -4.45
C PRO A 316 15.15 -2.97 -3.77
N GLU A 317 15.20 -3.00 -2.43
CA GLU A 317 16.41 -2.59 -1.72
C GLU A 317 17.58 -3.54 -2.07
N GLY A 318 18.80 -3.00 -2.12
CA GLY A 318 20.01 -3.77 -2.45
C GLY A 318 20.29 -3.93 -3.95
N LEU A 319 19.51 -3.31 -4.84
CA LEU A 319 19.79 -3.28 -6.27
C LEU A 319 21.16 -2.62 -6.54
N PRO A 320 22.11 -3.29 -7.22
CA PRO A 320 23.41 -2.70 -7.54
C PRO A 320 23.30 -1.49 -8.47
N GLU A 321 24.18 -0.48 -8.33
CA GLU A 321 24.19 0.70 -9.20
C GLU A 321 24.36 0.36 -10.68
N GLU A 322 25.14 -0.69 -11.00
CA GLU A 322 25.30 -1.20 -12.37
C GLU A 322 23.96 -1.63 -12.99
N ALA A 323 23.04 -2.16 -12.17
CA ALA A 323 21.72 -2.56 -12.61
C ALA A 323 20.79 -1.36 -12.86
N LEU A 324 21.00 -0.25 -12.15
CA LEU A 324 20.26 1.00 -12.40
C LEU A 324 20.66 1.64 -13.74
N ALA A 325 21.93 1.53 -14.13
CA ALA A 325 22.44 2.12 -15.38
C ALA A 325 22.18 1.26 -16.63
N SER A 326 21.90 -0.04 -16.48
CA SER A 326 21.85 -0.99 -17.60
C SER A 326 20.71 -2.01 -17.58
N GLY A 327 20.01 -2.19 -16.47
CA GLY A 327 19.72 -3.54 -16.00
C GLY A 327 18.38 -4.12 -16.40
N ARG A 328 18.44 -5.16 -17.24
CA ARG A 328 17.47 -6.25 -17.23
C ARG A 328 17.53 -6.94 -15.86
N CYS A 329 16.49 -6.75 -15.06
CA CYS A 329 16.39 -7.31 -13.71
C CYS A 329 15.22 -8.28 -13.61
N CYS A 330 15.36 -9.28 -12.75
CA CYS A 330 14.25 -10.11 -12.30
C CYS A 330 14.31 -10.31 -10.78
N SER A 331 13.14 -10.47 -10.16
CA SER A 331 13.00 -10.86 -8.77
C SER A 331 12.23 -12.15 -8.65
N VAL A 332 12.72 -13.03 -7.78
CA VAL A 332 11.97 -14.21 -7.34
C VAL A 332 11.35 -13.98 -5.96
N ASP A 333 10.42 -14.83 -5.53
CA ASP A 333 9.96 -14.82 -4.13
C ASP A 333 10.76 -15.78 -3.24
N GLY A 334 10.44 -15.80 -1.94
CA GLY A 334 11.25 -16.48 -0.92
C GLY A 334 11.52 -17.97 -1.16
N ASP A 335 10.58 -18.71 -1.76
CA ASP A 335 10.70 -20.13 -2.12
C ASP A 335 10.90 -20.38 -3.62
N ALA A 336 11.07 -19.31 -4.41
CA ALA A 336 11.32 -19.29 -5.85
C ALA A 336 10.24 -20.01 -6.69
N ASP A 337 8.97 -19.78 -6.35
CA ASP A 337 7.81 -20.23 -7.15
C ASP A 337 7.19 -19.11 -8.01
N ARG A 338 7.71 -17.88 -7.92
CA ARG A 338 7.30 -16.72 -8.73
C ARG A 338 8.49 -15.97 -9.29
N VAL A 339 8.33 -15.41 -10.48
CA VAL A 339 9.29 -14.46 -11.07
C VAL A 339 8.58 -13.28 -11.72
N VAL A 340 9.16 -12.09 -11.56
CA VAL A 340 8.78 -10.87 -12.28
C VAL A 340 10.03 -10.18 -12.83
N TYR A 341 9.90 -9.51 -13.97
CA TYR A 341 10.96 -8.73 -14.60
C TYR A 341 10.70 -7.24 -14.45
N TYR A 342 11.76 -6.44 -14.48
CA TYR A 342 11.66 -4.99 -14.41
C TYR A 342 12.95 -4.31 -14.88
N PHE A 343 12.84 -3.02 -15.19
CA PHE A 343 13.96 -2.11 -15.40
C PHE A 343 13.56 -0.69 -15.03
N THR A 344 14.55 0.18 -14.93
CA THR A 344 14.36 1.63 -14.86
C THR A 344 14.84 2.22 -16.17
N ASP A 345 14.05 3.08 -16.81
CA ASP A 345 14.45 3.74 -18.05
C ASP A 345 15.40 4.94 -17.81
N ASP A 346 15.88 5.55 -18.89
CA ASP A 346 16.82 6.68 -18.85
C ASP A 346 16.23 7.93 -18.16
N GLU A 347 14.91 8.02 -18.03
CA GLU A 347 14.20 9.10 -17.32
C GLU A 347 14.04 8.80 -15.82
N GLY A 348 14.46 7.62 -15.36
CA GLY A 348 14.33 7.19 -13.96
C GLY A 348 12.96 6.57 -13.65
N VAL A 349 12.15 6.22 -14.65
CA VAL A 349 10.83 5.61 -14.47
C VAL A 349 10.95 4.09 -14.37
N PHE A 350 10.32 3.53 -13.35
CA PHE A 350 10.27 2.08 -13.13
C PHE A 350 9.21 1.42 -14.02
N HIS A 351 9.61 0.36 -14.71
CA HIS A 351 8.74 -0.45 -15.58
C HIS A 351 8.69 -1.90 -15.09
N LEU A 352 7.47 -2.43 -14.92
CA LEU A 352 7.21 -3.80 -14.48
C LEU A 352 6.82 -4.68 -15.68
N LEU A 353 7.40 -5.88 -15.75
CA LEU A 353 6.98 -6.95 -16.64
C LEU A 353 6.60 -8.17 -15.80
N ASP A 354 5.31 -8.29 -15.50
CA ASP A 354 4.77 -9.27 -14.57
C ASP A 354 4.38 -10.60 -15.24
N GLY A 355 3.63 -11.45 -14.52
CA GLY A 355 3.25 -12.78 -15.03
C GLY A 355 2.45 -12.76 -16.34
N ASP A 356 1.62 -11.74 -16.60
CA ASP A 356 0.89 -11.64 -17.88
C ASP A 356 1.83 -11.33 -19.04
N ARG A 357 2.88 -10.53 -18.78
CA ARG A 357 3.95 -10.27 -19.75
C ARG A 357 4.74 -11.54 -20.04
N ILE A 358 5.02 -12.35 -19.03
CA ILE A 358 5.71 -13.64 -19.19
C ILE A 358 4.84 -14.59 -20.03
N ALA A 359 3.56 -14.75 -19.66
CA ALA A 359 2.62 -15.60 -20.39
C ALA A 359 2.55 -15.24 -21.88
N THR A 360 2.36 -13.95 -22.18
CA THR A 360 2.27 -13.46 -23.57
C THR A 360 3.57 -13.64 -24.36
N LEU A 361 4.73 -13.43 -23.73
CA LEU A 361 6.03 -13.66 -24.35
C LEU A 361 6.24 -15.13 -24.73
N LEU A 362 6.04 -16.03 -23.77
CA LEU A 362 6.26 -17.47 -23.96
C LEU A 362 5.23 -18.07 -24.92
N ALA A 363 3.96 -17.67 -24.79
CA ALA A 363 2.88 -18.09 -25.68
C ALA A 363 3.13 -17.67 -27.13
N GLY A 364 3.59 -16.44 -27.36
CA GLY A 364 3.89 -15.95 -28.70
C GLY A 364 5.00 -16.76 -29.36
N TYR A 365 6.06 -17.05 -28.61
CA TYR A 365 7.16 -17.86 -29.12
C TYR A 365 6.76 -19.32 -29.37
N LEU A 366 5.97 -19.93 -28.48
CA LEU A 366 5.44 -21.27 -28.68
C LEU A 366 4.56 -21.35 -29.92
N LYS A 367 3.67 -20.38 -30.12
CA LYS A 367 2.83 -20.30 -31.33
C LYS A 367 3.68 -20.26 -32.60
N ASP A 368 4.74 -19.44 -32.61
CA ASP A 368 5.67 -19.34 -33.74
C ASP A 368 6.35 -20.70 -34.00
N LEU A 369 6.86 -21.38 -32.96
CA LEU A 369 7.50 -22.69 -33.08
C LEU A 369 6.53 -23.77 -33.59
N ILE A 370 5.32 -23.85 -33.04
CA ILE A 370 4.29 -24.84 -33.44
C ILE A 370 3.93 -24.65 -34.92
N GLY A 371 3.72 -23.41 -35.34
CA GLY A 371 3.42 -23.08 -36.75
C GLY A 371 4.56 -23.49 -37.68
N GLN A 372 5.81 -23.25 -37.28
CA GLN A 372 6.99 -23.63 -38.04
C GLN A 372 7.24 -25.15 -38.05
N CYS A 373 6.86 -25.89 -37.00
CA CYS A 373 6.93 -27.36 -36.96
C CYS A 373 5.95 -28.04 -37.91
N GLY A 374 4.84 -27.37 -38.26
CA GLY A 374 3.76 -27.96 -39.05
C GLY A 374 2.99 -29.06 -38.30
N VAL A 375 2.91 -28.96 -36.96
CA VAL A 375 2.09 -29.85 -36.13
C VAL A 375 0.77 -29.15 -35.78
N GLN A 376 -0.32 -29.91 -35.73
CA GLN A 376 -1.63 -29.38 -35.33
C GLN A 376 -1.86 -29.65 -33.85
N LEU A 377 -1.68 -28.61 -33.03
CA LEU A 377 -1.86 -28.64 -31.58
C LEU A 377 -2.75 -27.48 -31.15
N GLU A 378 -3.70 -27.76 -30.27
CA GLU A 378 -4.54 -26.74 -29.65
C GLU A 378 -3.80 -26.10 -28.48
N MET A 379 -3.61 -24.78 -28.58
CA MET A 379 -2.94 -24.00 -27.55
C MET A 379 -3.93 -23.03 -26.92
N GLY A 380 -3.86 -22.89 -25.59
CA GLY A 380 -4.66 -21.93 -24.85
C GLY A 380 -3.86 -21.20 -23.79
N LEU A 381 -4.35 -20.02 -23.40
CA LEU A 381 -3.79 -19.22 -22.31
C LEU A 381 -4.84 -19.07 -21.20
N VAL A 382 -4.45 -19.35 -19.96
CA VAL A 382 -5.34 -19.25 -18.80
C VAL A 382 -4.90 -18.10 -17.90
N GLN A 383 -5.82 -17.17 -17.66
CA GLN A 383 -5.62 -16.00 -16.79
C GLN A 383 -6.60 -16.01 -15.61
N THR A 384 -6.41 -15.09 -14.68
CA THR A 384 -7.41 -14.74 -13.65
C THR A 384 -7.99 -13.36 -13.94
N ALA A 385 -9.01 -12.96 -13.17
CA ALA A 385 -9.59 -11.63 -13.27
C ALA A 385 -8.58 -10.48 -13.04
N TYR A 386 -7.46 -10.73 -12.35
CA TYR A 386 -6.43 -9.71 -12.10
C TYR A 386 -5.56 -9.37 -13.31
N ALA A 387 -5.62 -10.17 -14.38
CA ALA A 387 -4.90 -9.88 -15.59
C ALA A 387 -5.34 -8.54 -16.18
N ASN A 388 -4.38 -7.74 -16.66
CA ASN A 388 -4.69 -6.45 -17.27
C ASN A 388 -5.51 -6.66 -18.55
N GLY A 389 -6.57 -5.87 -18.74
CA GLY A 389 -7.44 -5.98 -19.92
C GLY A 389 -6.70 -5.83 -21.25
N ALA A 390 -5.62 -5.04 -21.29
CA ALA A 390 -4.77 -4.91 -22.48
C ALA A 390 -4.01 -6.20 -22.81
N SER A 391 -3.61 -7.00 -21.80
CA SER A 391 -2.97 -8.29 -22.03
C SER A 391 -3.93 -9.27 -22.69
N THR A 392 -5.17 -9.37 -22.19
CA THR A 392 -6.22 -10.23 -22.77
C THR A 392 -6.57 -9.77 -24.19
N ASP A 393 -6.71 -8.46 -24.41
CA ASP A 393 -6.93 -7.89 -25.74
C ASP A 393 -5.80 -8.24 -26.71
N TYR A 394 -4.54 -8.10 -26.29
CA TYR A 394 -3.39 -8.47 -27.09
C TYR A 394 -3.40 -9.97 -27.46
N ILE A 395 -3.69 -10.86 -26.51
CA ILE A 395 -3.72 -12.31 -26.77
C ILE A 395 -4.84 -12.67 -27.76
N VAL A 396 -6.05 -12.18 -27.52
CA VAL A 396 -7.23 -12.54 -28.33
C VAL A 396 -7.16 -11.89 -29.71
N ASN A 397 -6.85 -10.60 -29.77
CA ASN A 397 -6.98 -9.81 -30.99
C ASN A 397 -5.72 -9.75 -31.83
N GLN A 398 -4.52 -9.80 -31.23
CA GLN A 398 -3.25 -9.80 -31.98
C GLN A 398 -2.70 -11.21 -32.11
N MET A 399 -2.53 -11.93 -31.00
CA MET A 399 -1.94 -13.28 -31.03
C MET A 399 -2.92 -14.34 -31.52
N LYS A 400 -4.24 -14.08 -31.54
CA LYS A 400 -5.28 -15.05 -31.94
C LYS A 400 -5.17 -16.38 -31.18
N ILE A 401 -4.90 -16.33 -29.88
CA ILE A 401 -4.86 -17.51 -28.99
C ILE A 401 -6.13 -17.50 -28.11
N PRO A 402 -6.82 -18.65 -27.94
CA PRO A 402 -7.92 -18.78 -26.98
C PRO A 402 -7.49 -18.42 -25.56
N VAL A 403 -8.28 -17.57 -24.88
CA VAL A 403 -8.06 -17.20 -23.47
C VAL A 403 -9.20 -17.71 -22.61
N SER A 404 -8.86 -18.37 -21.51
CA SER A 404 -9.80 -18.76 -20.45
C SER A 404 -9.53 -17.97 -19.18
N CYS A 405 -10.59 -17.50 -18.51
CA CYS A 405 -10.48 -16.87 -17.20
C CYS A 405 -10.94 -17.84 -16.10
N THR A 406 -10.17 -17.96 -15.02
CA THR A 406 -10.46 -18.84 -13.88
C THR A 406 -10.38 -18.08 -12.56
N ARG A 407 -10.88 -18.72 -11.48
CA ARG A 407 -10.71 -18.18 -10.12
C ARG A 407 -9.23 -18.07 -9.76
N THR A 408 -8.90 -17.12 -8.87
CA THR A 408 -7.53 -16.96 -8.38
C THR A 408 -7.05 -18.22 -7.67
N GLY A 409 -5.79 -18.58 -7.89
CA GLY A 409 -5.15 -19.76 -7.33
C GLY A 409 -4.75 -20.77 -8.40
N VAL A 410 -3.46 -21.11 -8.39
CA VAL A 410 -2.78 -21.99 -9.37
C VAL A 410 -3.52 -23.29 -9.66
N LYS A 411 -4.22 -23.88 -8.69
CA LYS A 411 -4.99 -25.12 -8.92
C LYS A 411 -6.09 -24.96 -9.98
N HIS A 412 -6.75 -23.80 -10.01
CA HIS A 412 -7.81 -23.52 -10.97
C HIS A 412 -7.23 -23.24 -12.36
N LEU A 413 -6.13 -22.50 -12.42
CA LEU A 413 -5.40 -22.23 -13.66
C LEU A 413 -4.88 -23.54 -14.27
N HIS A 414 -4.20 -24.37 -13.46
CA HIS A 414 -3.62 -25.64 -13.87
C HIS A 414 -4.69 -26.60 -14.41
N HIS A 415 -5.80 -26.79 -13.68
CA HIS A 415 -6.90 -27.65 -14.15
C HIS A 415 -7.47 -27.19 -15.50
N LYS A 416 -7.64 -25.88 -15.68
CA LYS A 416 -8.15 -25.34 -16.95
C LYS A 416 -7.13 -25.46 -18.08
N ALA A 417 -5.84 -25.33 -17.77
CA ALA A 417 -4.77 -25.47 -18.74
C ALA A 417 -4.66 -26.90 -19.30
N LEU A 418 -5.08 -27.93 -18.53
CA LEU A 418 -5.07 -29.34 -18.96
C LEU A 418 -6.08 -29.63 -20.08
N GLU A 419 -7.03 -28.73 -20.34
CA GLU A 419 -8.00 -28.87 -21.43
C GLU A 419 -7.38 -28.61 -22.82
N TYR A 420 -6.18 -28.03 -22.88
CA TYR A 420 -5.47 -27.73 -24.12
C TYR A 420 -4.37 -28.77 -24.40
N ASP A 421 -3.97 -28.92 -25.67
CA ASP A 421 -2.77 -29.71 -25.98
C ASP A 421 -1.52 -29.05 -25.37
N ILE A 422 -1.49 -27.71 -25.37
CA ILE A 422 -0.48 -26.85 -24.74
C ILE A 422 -1.18 -25.72 -23.98
N GLY A 423 -1.15 -25.79 -22.65
CA GLY A 423 -1.77 -24.79 -21.77
C GLY A 423 -0.73 -23.89 -21.13
N VAL A 424 -0.75 -22.60 -21.44
CA VAL A 424 0.08 -21.58 -20.78
C VAL A 424 -0.74 -20.92 -19.69
N TYR A 425 -0.25 -20.86 -18.45
CA TYR A 425 -0.96 -20.15 -17.38
C TYR A 425 -0.02 -19.39 -16.47
N PHE A 426 -0.34 -18.13 -16.21
CA PHE A 426 0.35 -17.31 -15.22
C PHE A 426 -0.67 -16.42 -14.49
N GLU A 427 -0.43 -16.18 -13.21
CA GLU A 427 -1.03 -15.09 -12.48
C GLU A 427 -0.15 -13.83 -12.60
N ALA A 428 -0.76 -12.65 -12.55
CA ALA A 428 -0.03 -11.37 -12.59
C ALA A 428 1.03 -11.20 -11.48
N ASN A 429 1.01 -12.03 -10.44
CA ASN A 429 2.03 -12.05 -9.38
C ASN A 429 3.33 -12.78 -9.77
N GLY A 430 3.40 -13.35 -10.98
CA GLY A 430 4.57 -14.07 -11.49
C GLY A 430 4.56 -15.58 -11.26
N HIS A 431 3.52 -16.15 -10.64
CA HIS A 431 3.38 -17.61 -10.50
C HIS A 431 2.72 -18.19 -11.76
N GLY A 432 3.37 -19.13 -12.43
CA GLY A 432 2.79 -19.81 -13.59
C GLY A 432 3.74 -20.80 -14.23
N THR A 433 3.25 -21.55 -15.21
CA THR A 433 4.09 -22.42 -16.06
C THR A 433 3.33 -22.80 -17.34
N ILE A 434 3.88 -23.74 -18.10
CA ILE A 434 3.31 -24.31 -19.31
C ILE A 434 3.19 -25.81 -19.12
N ILE A 435 2.05 -26.37 -19.50
CA ILE A 435 1.81 -27.81 -19.46
C ILE A 435 1.52 -28.35 -20.85
N TYR A 436 2.01 -29.56 -21.10
CA TYR A 436 1.91 -30.21 -22.40
C TYR A 436 1.22 -31.56 -22.24
N SER A 437 0.17 -31.80 -23.02
CA SER A 437 -0.49 -33.10 -23.09
C SER A 437 0.47 -34.18 -23.63
N ASP A 438 0.21 -35.44 -23.32
CA ASP A 438 0.97 -36.57 -23.88
C ASP A 438 0.89 -36.58 -25.43
N LYS A 439 -0.28 -36.20 -25.97
CA LYS A 439 -0.49 -36.01 -27.41
C LYS A 439 0.48 -34.97 -27.99
N ALA A 440 0.62 -33.82 -27.34
CA ALA A 440 1.56 -32.78 -27.78
C ALA A 440 3.01 -33.28 -27.75
N LYS A 441 3.44 -33.88 -26.63
CA LYS A 441 4.81 -34.41 -26.49
C LYS A 441 5.14 -35.45 -27.55
N GLN A 442 4.22 -36.39 -27.80
CA GLN A 442 4.37 -37.41 -28.84
C GLN A 442 4.41 -36.80 -30.24
N ALA A 443 3.51 -35.88 -30.56
CA ALA A 443 3.48 -35.22 -31.87
C ALA A 443 4.77 -34.45 -32.17
N ILE A 444 5.29 -33.70 -31.19
CA ILE A 444 6.54 -32.96 -31.30
C ILE A 444 7.73 -33.92 -31.46
N GLN A 445 7.77 -35.00 -30.67
CA GLN A 445 8.84 -36.00 -30.73
C GLN A 445 8.87 -36.75 -32.07
N VAL A 446 7.70 -37.08 -32.63
CA VAL A 446 7.60 -37.69 -33.97
C VAL A 446 8.04 -36.69 -35.03
N ALA A 447 7.56 -35.44 -34.96
CA ALA A 447 7.93 -34.41 -35.91
C ALA A 447 9.44 -34.12 -35.95
N SER A 448 10.14 -34.25 -34.82
CA SER A 448 11.60 -34.03 -34.75
C SER A 448 12.42 -35.13 -35.44
N ARG A 449 11.82 -36.30 -35.71
CA ARG A 449 12.49 -37.47 -36.31
C ARG A 449 11.93 -37.86 -37.68
N ASP A 450 10.85 -37.22 -38.13
CA ASP A 450 10.19 -37.54 -39.38
C ASP A 450 11.01 -37.06 -40.59
N GLU A 451 11.60 -38.02 -41.31
CA GLU A 451 12.40 -37.78 -42.51
C GLU A 451 11.59 -37.18 -43.67
N THR A 452 10.25 -37.29 -43.65
CA THR A 452 9.37 -36.70 -44.67
C THR A 452 9.16 -35.20 -44.51
N ARG A 453 9.46 -34.63 -43.32
CA ARG A 453 9.42 -33.18 -43.07
C ARG A 453 10.66 -32.48 -43.64
N THR A 454 10.63 -31.15 -43.74
CA THR A 454 11.84 -30.40 -44.11
C THR A 454 12.87 -30.42 -42.99
N ASP A 455 14.15 -30.20 -43.32
CA ASP A 455 15.20 -30.08 -42.30
C ASP A 455 14.90 -28.98 -41.28
N GLU A 456 14.32 -27.87 -41.73
CA GLU A 456 13.95 -26.76 -40.86
C GLU A 456 12.82 -27.15 -39.90
N GLN A 457 11.78 -27.82 -40.40
CA GLN A 457 10.69 -28.33 -39.55
C GLN A 457 11.19 -29.30 -38.47
N ARG A 458 12.10 -30.22 -38.84
CA ARG A 458 12.72 -31.15 -37.89
C ARG A 458 13.54 -30.42 -36.83
N LYS A 459 14.35 -29.43 -37.24
CA LYS A 459 15.16 -28.62 -36.32
C LYS A 459 14.29 -27.81 -35.37
N THR A 460 13.22 -27.19 -35.87
CA THR A 460 12.25 -26.46 -35.04
C THR A 460 11.53 -27.40 -34.08
N ALA A 461 11.15 -28.61 -34.51
CA ALA A 461 10.54 -29.60 -33.63
C ALA A 461 11.50 -30.08 -32.54
N ALA A 462 12.78 -30.28 -32.87
CA ALA A 462 13.82 -30.56 -31.89
C ALA A 462 14.02 -29.39 -30.90
N ARG A 463 13.96 -28.14 -31.38
CA ARG A 463 14.00 -26.93 -30.54
C ARG A 463 12.81 -26.85 -29.60
N LEU A 464 11.59 -27.09 -30.10
CA LEU A 464 10.37 -27.12 -29.32
C LEU A 464 10.43 -28.21 -28.24
N LEU A 465 11.00 -29.38 -28.55
CA LEU A 465 11.24 -30.43 -27.55
C LEU A 465 12.20 -29.98 -26.43
N GLN A 466 13.26 -29.23 -26.77
CA GLN A 466 14.13 -28.64 -25.73
C GLN A 466 13.39 -27.58 -24.90
N PHE A 467 12.49 -26.81 -25.51
CA PHE A 467 11.65 -25.85 -24.79
C PHE A 467 10.71 -26.55 -23.79
N VAL A 468 10.11 -27.68 -24.18
CA VAL A 468 9.36 -28.56 -23.27
C VAL A 468 10.25 -29.06 -22.13
N ASN A 469 11.47 -29.53 -22.42
CA ASN A 469 12.39 -30.02 -21.39
C ASN A 469 12.90 -28.93 -20.43
N LEU A 470 12.96 -27.67 -20.89
CA LEU A 470 13.30 -26.52 -20.06
C LEU A 470 12.13 -26.09 -19.17
N THR A 471 10.90 -26.46 -19.52
CA THR A 471 9.70 -26.12 -18.75
C THR A 471 9.56 -27.04 -17.55
N ASN A 472 9.30 -26.47 -16.36
CA ASN A 472 8.82 -27.23 -15.22
C ASN A 472 7.29 -27.37 -15.27
N GLU A 473 6.80 -28.53 -15.65
CA GLU A 473 5.38 -28.80 -15.85
C GLU A 473 4.63 -29.09 -14.53
N THR A 474 5.36 -29.24 -13.41
CA THR A 474 4.78 -29.72 -12.14
C THR A 474 4.12 -28.59 -11.35
N VAL A 475 4.75 -27.43 -11.31
CA VAL A 475 4.31 -26.23 -10.59
C VAL A 475 5.03 -25.02 -11.18
N GLY A 476 4.56 -23.81 -10.89
CA GLY A 476 5.27 -22.59 -11.29
C GLY A 476 6.68 -22.56 -10.69
N ASP A 477 7.66 -22.24 -11.53
CA ASP A 477 9.08 -22.39 -11.22
C ASP A 477 9.86 -21.18 -11.71
N ALA A 478 10.18 -20.29 -10.78
CA ALA A 478 10.82 -19.02 -11.08
C ALA A 478 12.14 -19.17 -11.85
N ILE A 479 12.89 -20.24 -11.61
CA ILE A 479 14.18 -20.47 -12.27
C ILE A 479 13.96 -21.01 -13.69
N SER A 480 13.05 -21.98 -13.86
CA SER A 480 12.65 -22.48 -15.17
C SER A 480 12.08 -21.35 -16.04
N ASP A 481 11.15 -20.56 -15.48
CA ASP A 481 10.50 -19.44 -16.16
C ASP A 481 11.50 -18.35 -16.55
N MET A 482 12.43 -18.00 -15.66
CA MET A 482 13.53 -17.08 -15.99
C MET A 482 14.34 -17.61 -17.19
N LEU A 483 14.73 -18.88 -17.19
CA LEU A 483 15.50 -19.46 -18.31
C LEU A 483 14.68 -19.51 -19.61
N LEU A 484 13.36 -19.73 -19.54
CA LEU A 484 12.45 -19.66 -20.68
C LEU A 484 12.38 -18.23 -21.23
N VAL A 485 12.18 -17.23 -20.37
CA VAL A 485 12.15 -15.81 -20.74
C VAL A 485 13.47 -15.40 -21.40
N GLU A 486 14.61 -15.71 -20.79
CA GLU A 486 15.93 -15.40 -21.36
C GLU A 486 16.17 -16.11 -22.70
N THR A 487 15.60 -17.32 -22.89
CA THR A 487 15.63 -18.03 -24.18
C THR A 487 14.85 -17.26 -25.25
N VAL A 488 13.63 -16.83 -24.93
CA VAL A 488 12.76 -16.13 -25.90
C VAL A 488 13.30 -14.74 -26.23
N LEU A 489 13.74 -13.97 -25.22
CA LEU A 489 14.32 -12.64 -25.44
C LEU A 489 15.56 -12.72 -26.34
N HIS A 490 16.44 -13.70 -26.11
CA HIS A 490 17.58 -13.96 -26.99
C HIS A 490 17.14 -14.35 -28.40
N ALA A 491 16.18 -15.28 -28.56
CA ALA A 491 15.71 -15.72 -29.87
C ALA A 491 15.09 -14.58 -30.68
N LYS A 492 14.37 -13.66 -30.02
CA LYS A 492 13.79 -12.45 -30.66
C LYS A 492 14.79 -11.30 -30.81
N GLY A 493 15.94 -11.38 -30.13
CA GLY A 493 16.93 -10.30 -30.07
C GLY A 493 16.44 -9.07 -29.30
N TRP A 494 15.55 -9.26 -28.33
CA TRP A 494 14.86 -8.20 -27.58
C TRP A 494 15.55 -7.87 -26.26
N ASN A 495 15.54 -6.59 -25.88
CA ASN A 495 15.73 -6.15 -24.50
C ASN A 495 14.37 -5.99 -23.79
N LEU A 496 14.36 -5.48 -22.55
CA LEU A 496 13.10 -5.29 -21.80
C LEU A 496 12.23 -4.15 -22.35
N VAL A 497 12.82 -3.15 -23.02
CA VAL A 497 12.08 -2.06 -23.68
C VAL A 497 11.30 -2.61 -24.88
N ASP A 498 11.97 -3.44 -25.70
CA ASP A 498 11.35 -4.12 -26.84
C ASP A 498 10.19 -5.02 -26.38
N TRP A 499 10.39 -5.76 -25.27
CA TRP A 499 9.35 -6.61 -24.70
C TRP A 499 8.18 -5.79 -24.13
N LEU A 500 8.45 -4.71 -23.40
CA LEU A 500 7.43 -3.81 -22.87
C LEU A 500 6.57 -3.22 -23.99
N ALA A 501 7.17 -2.90 -25.14
CA ALA A 501 6.49 -2.34 -26.31
C ALA A 501 5.51 -3.30 -27.01
N SER A 502 5.46 -4.57 -26.63
CA SER A 502 4.52 -5.55 -27.22
C SER A 502 3.04 -5.16 -27.08
N TYR A 503 2.68 -4.55 -25.96
CA TYR A 503 1.37 -3.92 -25.71
C TYR A 503 1.48 -2.93 -24.55
N THR A 504 0.51 -2.03 -24.39
CA THR A 504 0.49 -1.06 -23.28
C THR A 504 -0.59 -1.44 -22.30
N ASP A 505 -0.22 -1.67 -21.04
CA ASP A 505 -1.17 -1.95 -19.97
C ASP A 505 -2.14 -0.78 -19.76
N LEU A 506 -3.39 -1.09 -19.46
CA LEU A 506 -4.32 -0.10 -18.94
C LEU A 506 -3.85 0.34 -17.54
N PRO A 507 -3.87 1.64 -17.23
CA PRO A 507 -3.73 2.10 -15.87
C PRO A 507 -4.69 1.36 -14.94
N ASN A 508 -4.15 0.77 -13.87
CA ASN A 508 -4.91 -0.08 -12.94
C ASN A 508 -4.53 0.20 -11.48
N VAL A 509 -5.46 -0.11 -10.58
CA VAL A 509 -5.36 0.10 -9.13
C VAL A 509 -5.96 -1.12 -8.42
N LEU A 510 -5.28 -1.57 -7.35
CA LEU A 510 -5.77 -2.61 -6.46
C LEU A 510 -5.91 -2.04 -5.04
N GLU A 511 -7.15 -1.81 -4.62
CA GLU A 511 -7.49 -1.30 -3.29
C GLU A 511 -7.86 -2.43 -2.33
N LYS A 512 -7.66 -2.16 -1.03
CA LYS A 512 -8.04 -3.05 0.08
C LYS A 512 -9.17 -2.40 0.88
N VAL A 513 -10.22 -3.16 1.17
CA VAL A 513 -11.34 -2.73 2.01
C VAL A 513 -11.45 -3.68 3.20
N ASN A 514 -11.43 -3.14 4.42
CA ASN A 514 -11.63 -3.93 5.64
C ASN A 514 -13.13 -4.06 5.89
N LEU A 515 -13.60 -5.30 6.10
CA LEU A 515 -14.99 -5.61 6.44
C LEU A 515 -15.04 -6.27 7.83
N ALA A 516 -16.18 -6.18 8.51
CA ALA A 516 -16.42 -6.92 9.75
C ALA A 516 -16.39 -8.44 9.52
N ASP A 517 -16.93 -8.90 8.39
CA ASP A 517 -16.84 -10.28 7.92
C ASP A 517 -16.68 -10.28 6.39
N ARG A 518 -15.54 -10.73 5.89
CA ARG A 518 -15.27 -10.80 4.45
C ARG A 518 -16.17 -11.80 3.71
N ASN A 519 -16.75 -12.78 4.41
CA ASN A 519 -17.57 -13.84 3.82
C ASN A 519 -18.97 -13.38 3.44
N VAL A 520 -19.38 -12.16 3.85
CA VAL A 520 -20.59 -11.50 3.36
C VAL A 520 -20.53 -11.33 1.83
N ILE A 521 -19.32 -11.16 1.29
CA ILE A 521 -19.09 -11.11 -0.15
C ILE A 521 -18.85 -12.52 -0.68
N THR A 522 -19.78 -12.99 -1.52
CA THR A 522 -19.62 -14.22 -2.30
C THR A 522 -19.58 -13.89 -3.78
N VAL A 523 -18.75 -14.60 -4.54
CA VAL A 523 -18.49 -14.31 -5.96
C VAL A 523 -18.74 -15.53 -6.87
N THR A 524 -19.02 -15.26 -8.14
CA THR A 524 -19.15 -16.23 -9.22
C THR A 524 -18.35 -15.76 -10.45
N ASP A 525 -18.42 -16.53 -11.55
CA ASP A 525 -17.80 -16.19 -12.84
C ASP A 525 -16.31 -15.82 -12.72
N ALA A 526 -15.48 -16.77 -12.27
CA ALA A 526 -14.04 -16.56 -12.08
C ALA A 526 -13.70 -15.37 -11.15
N ASP A 527 -14.50 -15.18 -10.11
CA ASP A 527 -14.40 -14.09 -9.12
C ASP A 527 -14.69 -12.68 -9.68
N ARG A 528 -15.28 -12.58 -10.88
CA ARG A 528 -15.58 -11.29 -11.55
C ARG A 528 -16.92 -10.70 -11.13
N VAL A 529 -17.85 -11.53 -10.66
CA VAL A 529 -19.23 -11.15 -10.39
C VAL A 529 -19.56 -11.40 -8.93
N VAL A 530 -20.02 -10.38 -8.22
CA VAL A 530 -20.53 -10.48 -6.86
C VAL A 530 -21.96 -11.03 -6.87
N VAL A 531 -22.20 -12.08 -6.07
CA VAL A 531 -23.52 -12.70 -5.88
C VAL A 531 -24.20 -12.17 -4.61
N SER A 532 -23.43 -11.92 -3.56
CA SER A 532 -23.91 -11.39 -2.28
C SER A 532 -22.96 -10.29 -1.82
N PRO A 533 -23.46 -9.17 -1.24
CA PRO A 533 -24.88 -8.84 -1.06
C PRO A 533 -25.60 -8.54 -2.39
N GLU A 534 -26.91 -8.84 -2.44
CA GLU A 534 -27.75 -8.62 -3.63
C GLU A 534 -27.74 -7.14 -4.05
N GLY A 535 -27.70 -6.89 -5.36
CA GLY A 535 -27.64 -5.54 -5.95
C GLY A 535 -26.29 -4.83 -5.82
N LEU A 536 -25.27 -5.42 -5.18
CA LEU A 536 -23.93 -4.84 -5.15
C LEU A 536 -23.27 -4.86 -6.53
N GLN A 537 -23.39 -5.97 -7.28
CA GLN A 537 -22.83 -6.06 -8.63
C GLN A 537 -23.45 -5.03 -9.58
N ASP A 538 -24.78 -4.88 -9.58
CA ASP A 538 -25.45 -3.92 -10.46
C ASP A 538 -24.93 -2.49 -10.23
N SER A 539 -24.72 -2.12 -8.97
CA SER A 539 -24.15 -0.83 -8.61
C SER A 539 -22.66 -0.70 -8.99
N ILE A 540 -21.89 -1.79 -9.00
CA ILE A 540 -20.52 -1.80 -9.54
C ILE A 540 -20.56 -1.55 -11.04
N ASP A 541 -21.44 -2.25 -11.77
CA ASP A 541 -21.57 -2.12 -13.22
C ASP A 541 -21.99 -0.71 -13.63
N GLU A 542 -22.93 -0.08 -12.91
CA GLU A 542 -23.31 1.32 -13.10
C GLU A 542 -22.14 2.30 -12.91
N ILE A 543 -21.25 2.05 -11.95
CA ILE A 543 -20.04 2.86 -11.75
C ILE A 543 -19.08 2.65 -12.92
N VAL A 544 -18.81 1.40 -13.30
CA VAL A 544 -17.87 1.03 -14.36
C VAL A 544 -18.24 1.68 -15.69
N LEU A 545 -19.53 1.74 -16.04
CA LEU A 545 -20.03 2.34 -17.29
C LEU A 545 -19.66 3.83 -17.46
N LYS A 546 -19.32 4.53 -16.38
CA LYS A 546 -18.90 5.94 -16.42
C LYS A 546 -17.50 6.14 -16.98
N PHE A 547 -16.67 5.09 -17.03
CA PHE A 547 -15.25 5.18 -17.34
C PHE A 547 -14.90 4.45 -18.65
N PRO A 548 -14.24 5.12 -19.61
CA PRO A 548 -13.78 4.47 -20.85
C PRO A 548 -12.79 3.34 -20.57
N LYS A 549 -12.98 2.20 -21.22
CA LYS A 549 -12.26 0.94 -20.94
C LYS A 549 -12.30 0.54 -19.44
N GLY A 550 -13.30 1.02 -18.71
CA GLY A 550 -13.49 0.72 -17.30
C GLY A 550 -13.74 -0.76 -17.08
N ARG A 551 -13.03 -1.36 -16.13
CA ARG A 551 -13.36 -2.67 -15.58
C ARG A 551 -13.02 -2.68 -14.10
N SER A 552 -13.95 -3.16 -13.28
CA SER A 552 -13.72 -3.32 -11.84
C SER A 552 -14.42 -4.57 -11.33
N PHE A 553 -13.83 -5.23 -10.33
CA PHE A 553 -14.44 -6.36 -9.64
C PHE A 553 -13.99 -6.40 -8.18
N VAL A 554 -14.77 -7.13 -7.38
CA VAL A 554 -14.63 -7.20 -5.93
C VAL A 554 -14.60 -8.67 -5.51
N ARG A 555 -13.62 -9.05 -4.68
CA ARG A 555 -13.57 -10.42 -4.12
C ARG A 555 -12.96 -10.47 -2.72
N PRO A 556 -13.37 -11.42 -1.87
CA PRO A 556 -12.71 -11.65 -0.58
C PRO A 556 -11.28 -12.16 -0.80
N SER A 557 -10.32 -11.60 -0.06
CA SER A 557 -8.94 -12.11 -0.06
C SER A 557 -8.92 -13.50 0.57
N GLY A 558 -8.13 -14.44 0.02
CA GLY A 558 -8.01 -15.80 0.56
C GLY A 558 -6.91 -15.95 1.63
N THR A 559 -6.07 -14.93 1.79
CA THR A 559 -4.87 -14.94 2.65
C THR A 559 -4.86 -13.86 3.72
N GLU A 560 -5.75 -12.88 3.60
CA GLU A 560 -5.88 -11.73 4.51
C GLU A 560 -7.36 -11.53 4.82
N ASP A 561 -7.69 -11.00 6.00
CA ASP A 561 -9.08 -10.73 6.39
C ASP A 561 -9.60 -9.39 5.83
N ILE A 562 -9.61 -9.31 4.50
CA ILE A 562 -9.95 -8.10 3.73
C ILE A 562 -10.70 -8.47 2.45
N VAL A 563 -11.30 -7.48 1.82
CA VAL A 563 -11.81 -7.55 0.44
C VAL A 563 -10.90 -6.75 -0.48
N ARG A 564 -10.67 -7.28 -1.68
CA ARG A 564 -9.89 -6.62 -2.72
C ARG A 564 -10.81 -6.01 -3.76
N VAL A 565 -10.51 -4.78 -4.14
CA VAL A 565 -11.19 -4.05 -5.21
C VAL A 565 -10.16 -3.77 -6.29
N TYR A 566 -10.32 -4.40 -7.44
CA TYR A 566 -9.49 -4.12 -8.61
C TYR A 566 -10.23 -3.15 -9.54
N ALA A 567 -9.53 -2.19 -10.12
CA ALA A 567 -10.05 -1.33 -11.16
C ALA A 567 -8.99 -1.01 -12.22
N GLU A 568 -9.40 -0.95 -13.48
CA GLU A 568 -8.60 -0.43 -14.59
C GLU A 568 -9.45 0.47 -15.48
N ALA A 569 -8.80 1.42 -16.17
CA ALA A 569 -9.44 2.33 -17.10
C ALA A 569 -8.44 2.83 -18.15
N ASP A 570 -8.89 3.66 -19.08
CA ASP A 570 -8.07 4.31 -20.11
C ASP A 570 -6.96 5.24 -19.55
N THR A 571 -7.20 5.90 -18.41
CA THR A 571 -6.24 6.81 -17.75
C THR A 571 -6.05 6.49 -16.27
N ARG A 572 -4.89 6.87 -15.71
CA ARG A 572 -4.60 6.69 -14.28
C ARG A 572 -5.62 7.39 -13.39
N ALA A 573 -6.03 8.61 -13.74
CA ALA A 573 -7.04 9.36 -12.99
C ALA A 573 -8.39 8.64 -12.95
N ASN A 574 -8.83 8.08 -14.09
CA ASN A 574 -10.07 7.32 -14.18
C ASN A 574 -9.98 6.00 -13.41
N ALA A 575 -8.87 5.27 -13.51
CA ALA A 575 -8.67 4.03 -12.76
C ALA A 575 -8.68 4.27 -11.24
N THR A 576 -8.01 5.32 -10.76
CA THR A 576 -8.04 5.73 -9.35
C THR A 576 -9.45 6.12 -8.90
N GLN A 577 -10.19 6.88 -9.72
CA GLN A 577 -11.57 7.29 -9.40
C GLN A 577 -12.53 6.08 -9.36
N LEU A 578 -12.42 5.18 -10.33
CA LEU A 578 -13.21 3.95 -10.40
C LEU A 578 -12.94 3.06 -9.18
N ALA A 579 -11.66 2.81 -8.85
CA ALA A 579 -11.27 2.05 -7.66
C ALA A 579 -11.88 2.65 -6.38
N PHE A 580 -11.83 3.97 -6.27
CA PHE A 580 -12.34 4.71 -5.11
C PHE A 580 -13.87 4.63 -5.00
N GLU A 581 -14.62 4.83 -6.09
CA GLU A 581 -16.09 4.73 -6.09
C GLU A 581 -16.54 3.31 -5.71
N VAL A 582 -15.91 2.28 -6.29
CA VAL A 582 -16.23 0.88 -5.98
C VAL A 582 -15.83 0.51 -4.55
N ALA A 583 -14.65 0.94 -4.07
CA ALA A 583 -14.21 0.66 -2.70
C ALA A 583 -15.14 1.29 -1.65
N ASN A 584 -15.63 2.51 -1.89
CA ASN A 584 -16.62 3.14 -1.00
C ASN A 584 -17.97 2.42 -1.04
N LEU A 585 -18.43 2.01 -2.22
CA LEU A 585 -19.66 1.24 -2.38
C LEU A 585 -19.60 -0.08 -1.60
N VAL A 586 -18.47 -0.79 -1.70
CA VAL A 586 -18.22 -2.03 -0.94
C VAL A 586 -18.21 -1.77 0.56
N PHE A 587 -17.51 -0.71 1.01
CA PHE A 587 -17.48 -0.32 2.42
C PHE A 587 -18.90 -0.06 2.95
N ASP A 588 -19.73 0.67 2.20
CA ASP A 588 -21.07 1.05 2.63
C ASP A 588 -22.06 -0.15 2.62
N ARG A 589 -21.97 -1.03 1.61
CA ARG A 589 -22.96 -2.11 1.42
C ARG A 589 -22.56 -3.46 2.02
N ALA A 590 -21.29 -3.69 2.33
CA ALA A 590 -20.79 -4.98 2.82
C ALA A 590 -20.29 -4.92 4.27
N GLY A 591 -20.63 -3.88 5.04
CA GLY A 591 -20.26 -3.77 6.46
C GLY A 591 -18.79 -3.41 6.69
N GLY A 592 -18.32 -2.37 6.01
CA GLY A 592 -16.96 -1.86 6.13
C GLY A 592 -16.62 -1.39 7.54
N ILE A 593 -15.39 -1.66 7.98
CA ILE A 593 -14.87 -1.26 9.29
C ILE A 593 -13.56 -0.48 9.18
N GLY A 594 -13.26 0.34 10.18
CA GLY A 594 -12.02 1.10 10.24
C GLY A 594 -12.04 2.34 9.35
N SER A 595 -10.92 2.64 8.69
CA SER A 595 -10.77 3.83 7.86
C SER A 595 -11.45 3.62 6.51
N ARG A 596 -12.48 4.42 6.23
CA ARG A 596 -13.15 4.50 4.93
C ARG A 596 -12.12 4.77 3.82
N PRO A 597 -12.20 4.14 2.64
CA PRO A 597 -11.32 4.45 1.52
C PRO A 597 -11.39 5.94 1.18
N VAL A 598 -10.24 6.62 1.15
CA VAL A 598 -10.13 8.08 0.90
C VAL A 598 -9.35 8.31 -0.39
N LYS A 599 -9.76 9.28 -1.21
CA LYS A 599 -9.13 9.63 -2.49
C LYS A 599 -7.74 10.26 -2.28
N MET A 600 -6.72 9.44 -2.10
CA MET A 600 -5.37 9.85 -1.65
C MET A 600 -4.63 10.82 -2.59
N GLU A 601 -4.92 10.83 -3.90
CA GLU A 601 -4.24 11.70 -4.88
C GLU A 601 -4.71 13.16 -4.87
N LEU A 602 -5.95 13.44 -4.43
CA LEU A 602 -6.48 14.80 -4.28
C LEU A 602 -6.46 15.30 -2.82
N PHE A 603 -6.38 14.38 -1.85
CA PHE A 603 -6.43 14.73 -0.44
C PHE A 603 -5.17 15.44 0.07
N ARG A 604 -4.00 15.29 -0.58
CA ARG A 604 -2.73 15.88 -0.07
C ARG A 604 -2.24 17.11 -0.82
N SER A 605 -2.65 17.34 -2.07
CA SER A 605 -2.18 18.49 -2.86
C SER A 605 -3.00 19.77 -2.65
N GLY A 606 -4.26 19.67 -2.19
CA GLY A 606 -5.14 20.82 -1.90
C GLY A 606 -5.33 21.15 -0.41
N ILE A 607 -5.01 20.23 0.50
CA ILE A 607 -5.24 20.38 1.95
C ILE A 607 -4.02 20.94 2.68
N ALA A 608 -2.80 20.64 2.21
CA ALA A 608 -1.57 21.18 2.79
C ALA A 608 -1.32 22.62 2.31
N MET A 609 -1.85 23.58 3.04
CA MET A 609 -1.64 25.02 2.86
C MET A 609 -0.87 25.57 4.06
N PHE A 610 0.32 26.12 3.83
CA PHE A 610 1.21 26.56 4.92
C PHE A 610 0.89 27.93 5.51
N TRP A 611 -0.04 28.64 4.88
CA TRP A 611 -0.63 29.90 5.31
C TRP A 611 -2.04 30.01 4.74
N GLY A 612 -2.90 30.80 5.40
CA GLY A 612 -4.23 31.10 4.88
C GLY A 612 -4.32 32.42 4.12
N PHE A 613 -5.54 32.74 3.71
CA PHE A 613 -5.90 33.81 2.77
C PHE A 613 -6.75 34.91 3.41
N CYS A 614 -6.72 35.01 4.74
CA CYS A 614 -7.27 36.14 5.46
C CYS A 614 -6.29 36.65 6.52
N GLU A 615 -6.55 37.84 7.03
CA GLU A 615 -5.83 38.42 8.14
C GLU A 615 -6.06 37.62 9.44
N GLY A 616 -5.16 37.77 10.42
CA GLY A 616 -5.35 37.21 11.75
C GLY A 616 -6.55 37.84 12.47
N LEU A 617 -7.54 37.02 12.81
CA LEU A 617 -8.73 37.44 13.58
C LEU A 617 -8.54 37.13 15.07
N ASN A 618 -8.74 38.13 15.93
CA ASN A 618 -8.89 37.93 17.36
C ASN A 618 -10.33 37.49 17.66
N PHE A 619 -10.54 36.19 17.77
CA PHE A 619 -11.86 35.61 17.95
C PHE A 619 -12.55 36.00 19.26
N VAL A 620 -11.82 36.36 20.32
CA VAL A 620 -12.43 36.91 21.55
C VAL A 620 -13.15 38.22 21.27
N GLN A 621 -12.51 39.09 20.48
CA GLN A 621 -13.12 40.35 20.05
C GLN A 621 -14.26 40.13 19.06
N GLU A 622 -14.10 39.21 18.10
CA GLU A 622 -15.18 38.90 17.16
C GLU A 622 -16.42 38.34 17.87
N TYR A 623 -16.23 37.53 18.90
CA TYR A 623 -17.32 37.04 19.75
C TYR A 623 -17.99 38.15 20.54
N LYS A 624 -17.22 39.05 21.18
CA LYS A 624 -17.80 40.18 21.93
C LYS A 624 -18.69 41.07 21.06
N LYS A 625 -18.37 41.26 19.77
CA LYS A 625 -19.18 42.06 18.84
C LYS A 625 -20.58 41.49 18.54
N ILE A 626 -20.81 40.20 18.79
CA ILE A 626 -22.11 39.54 18.55
C ILE A 626 -22.94 39.38 19.82
N LEU A 627 -22.38 39.78 20.97
CA LEU A 627 -23.08 39.90 22.24
C LEU A 627 -23.68 41.31 22.36
N PRO A 628 -24.78 41.48 23.10
CA PRO A 628 -25.21 42.79 23.59
C PRO A 628 -24.07 43.52 24.30
N ASP A 629 -24.06 44.86 24.20
CA ASP A 629 -22.97 45.69 24.75
C ASP A 629 -22.73 45.43 26.25
N ASP A 630 -23.82 45.27 27.01
CA ASP A 630 -23.81 45.04 28.46
C ASP A 630 -23.55 43.58 28.88
N GLU A 631 -23.54 42.62 27.95
CA GLU A 631 -23.37 41.20 28.25
C GLU A 631 -21.87 40.85 28.41
N PRO A 632 -21.42 40.32 29.56
CA PRO A 632 -20.02 39.96 29.75
C PRO A 632 -19.58 38.80 28.83
N LEU A 633 -18.28 38.69 28.58
CA LEU A 633 -17.72 37.49 27.96
C LEU A 633 -17.96 36.27 28.88
N PRO A 634 -18.17 35.07 28.31
CA PRO A 634 -18.31 33.85 29.12
C PRO A 634 -17.00 33.53 29.85
N GLU A 635 -17.07 32.68 30.88
CA GLU A 635 -15.87 32.21 31.61
C GLU A 635 -14.92 31.39 30.71
N ARG A 636 -15.47 30.75 29.68
CA ARG A 636 -14.73 29.90 28.73
C ARG A 636 -15.23 30.10 27.30
N LEU A 637 -14.28 30.13 26.36
CA LEU A 637 -14.55 30.03 24.92
C LEU A 637 -13.82 28.82 24.32
N ASP A 638 -14.58 27.92 23.68
CA ASP A 638 -14.06 26.79 22.92
C ASP A 638 -14.13 27.12 21.41
N ILE A 639 -12.98 27.27 20.77
CA ILE A 639 -12.83 27.75 19.39
C ILE A 639 -12.26 26.64 18.51
N LEU A 640 -12.96 26.24 17.46
CA LEU A 640 -12.46 25.31 16.44
C LEU A 640 -11.82 26.07 15.28
N LEU A 641 -10.56 25.74 14.97
CA LEU A 641 -9.89 26.16 13.74
C LEU A 641 -9.80 24.94 12.80
N PHE A 642 -10.68 24.90 11.81
CA PHE A 642 -10.78 23.82 10.85
C PHE A 642 -9.98 24.15 9.59
N GLY A 643 -8.71 23.72 9.59
CA GLY A 643 -7.77 23.84 8.49
C GLY A 643 -7.08 25.19 8.33
N SER A 644 -6.84 25.94 9.42
CA SER A 644 -6.34 27.32 9.32
C SER A 644 -4.98 27.46 8.64
N GLY A 645 -4.19 26.37 8.59
CA GLY A 645 -2.89 26.28 7.90
C GLY A 645 -1.73 26.91 8.68
N ASP A 646 -2.00 27.93 9.48
CA ASP A 646 -1.03 28.66 10.30
C ASP A 646 -1.66 29.20 11.60
N PRO A 647 -0.84 29.64 12.59
CA PRO A 647 -1.33 30.05 13.90
C PRO A 647 -1.78 31.51 14.01
N ARG A 648 -2.01 32.25 12.90
CA ARG A 648 -2.32 33.70 12.95
C ARG A 648 -3.49 34.06 13.86
N HIS A 649 -4.52 33.21 13.91
CA HIS A 649 -5.68 33.42 14.76
C HIS A 649 -5.34 33.19 16.25
N ILE A 650 -4.56 32.16 16.55
CA ILE A 650 -4.09 31.87 17.91
C ILE A 650 -3.21 33.02 18.41
N LEU A 651 -2.31 33.51 17.57
CA LEU A 651 -1.43 34.63 17.89
C LEU A 651 -2.21 35.94 18.12
N ALA A 652 -3.24 36.22 17.30
CA ALA A 652 -4.10 37.38 17.48
C ALA A 652 -4.90 37.33 18.79
N ILE A 653 -5.35 36.13 19.21
CA ILE A 653 -5.97 35.91 20.52
C ILE A 653 -4.94 36.13 21.63
N ALA A 654 -3.81 35.42 21.57
CA ALA A 654 -2.79 35.40 22.62
C ALA A 654 -2.23 36.80 22.92
N ALA A 655 -2.01 37.62 21.88
CA ALA A 655 -1.48 38.97 22.02
C ALA A 655 -2.32 39.84 22.97
N GLN A 656 -3.64 39.68 23.00
CA GLN A 656 -4.52 40.57 23.76
C GLN A 656 -5.23 39.88 24.93
N LEU A 657 -4.94 38.61 25.16
CA LEU A 657 -5.62 37.82 26.18
C LEU A 657 -5.30 38.29 27.62
N PHE A 658 -4.18 38.99 27.81
CA PHE A 658 -3.83 39.61 29.10
C PHE A 658 -4.84 40.70 29.54
N LEU A 659 -5.63 41.26 28.62
CA LEU A 659 -6.73 42.19 28.93
C LEU A 659 -7.95 41.48 29.54
N HIS A 660 -7.99 40.15 29.48
CA HIS A 660 -9.10 39.32 29.94
C HIS A 660 -8.59 38.15 30.82
N PRO A 661 -8.00 38.43 32.00
CA PRO A 661 -7.33 37.40 32.81
C PRO A 661 -8.27 36.28 33.29
N GLU A 662 -9.56 36.58 33.47
CA GLU A 662 -10.58 35.62 33.94
C GLU A 662 -11.12 34.71 32.82
N LEU A 663 -10.95 35.07 31.54
CA LEU A 663 -11.48 34.33 30.40
C LEU A 663 -10.52 33.19 30.02
N LYS A 664 -10.99 31.94 30.04
CA LYS A 664 -10.27 30.78 29.52
C LYS A 664 -10.57 30.54 28.05
N VAL A 665 -9.55 30.46 27.21
CA VAL A 665 -9.71 30.21 25.77
C VAL A 665 -9.07 28.87 25.41
N ASN A 666 -9.89 27.95 24.88
CA ASN A 666 -9.43 26.70 24.32
C ASN A 666 -9.51 26.79 22.79
N VAL A 667 -8.39 26.62 22.10
CA VAL A 667 -8.35 26.58 20.64
C VAL A 667 -8.08 25.15 20.19
N TYR A 668 -8.96 24.59 19.37
CA TYR A 668 -8.86 23.24 18.83
C TYR A 668 -8.43 23.31 17.37
N LEU A 669 -7.25 22.78 17.06
CA LEU A 669 -6.64 22.77 15.75
C LEU A 669 -6.93 21.45 15.03
N ALA A 670 -7.67 21.51 13.93
CA ALA A 670 -7.90 20.37 13.04
C ALA A 670 -7.18 20.59 11.70
N GLU A 671 -6.11 19.84 11.45
CA GLU A 671 -5.31 19.92 10.23
C GLU A 671 -5.22 18.57 9.51
N GLY A 672 -5.10 18.61 8.19
CA GLY A 672 -5.15 17.44 7.30
C GLY A 672 -3.84 16.67 7.18
N CYS A 673 -2.77 17.12 7.82
CA CYS A 673 -1.55 16.34 7.98
C CYS A 673 -0.75 16.72 9.24
N ILE A 674 0.09 15.78 9.68
CA ILE A 674 0.89 15.91 10.90
C ILE A 674 1.95 17.01 10.78
N GLU A 675 2.49 17.22 9.57
CA GLU A 675 3.49 18.24 9.31
C GLU A 675 2.96 19.67 9.55
N LEU A 676 1.67 19.91 9.29
CA LEU A 676 1.03 21.20 9.61
C LEU A 676 0.87 21.39 11.12
N LEU A 677 0.46 20.35 11.86
CA LEU A 677 0.40 20.42 13.33
C LEU A 677 1.79 20.73 13.93
N ALA A 678 2.84 20.07 13.45
CA ALA A 678 4.22 20.36 13.84
C ALA A 678 4.59 21.82 13.54
N ARG A 679 4.17 22.35 12.37
CA ARG A 679 4.41 23.74 11.96
C ARG A 679 3.73 24.75 12.89
N HIS A 680 2.48 24.49 13.30
CA HIS A 680 1.79 25.28 14.32
C HIS A 680 2.59 25.31 15.63
N MET A 681 3.07 24.14 16.09
CA MET A 681 3.84 24.04 17.34
C MET A 681 5.12 24.87 17.31
N VAL A 682 5.92 24.81 16.23
CA VAL A 682 7.18 25.58 16.18
C VAL A 682 6.96 27.09 16.03
N LEU A 683 5.95 27.50 15.26
CA LEU A 683 5.62 28.92 15.08
C LEU A 683 5.05 29.54 16.37
N LEU A 684 4.23 28.80 17.12
CA LEU A 684 3.79 29.20 18.45
C LEU A 684 4.94 29.21 19.45
N ALA A 685 5.84 28.22 19.40
CA ALA A 685 7.01 28.18 20.29
C ALA A 685 7.92 29.41 20.12
N ILE A 686 8.07 29.95 18.89
CA ILE A 686 8.81 31.20 18.66
C ILE A 686 8.14 32.37 19.39
N ALA A 687 6.82 32.48 19.33
CA ALA A 687 6.09 33.59 19.94
C ALA A 687 6.19 33.59 21.47
N PHE A 688 6.09 32.39 22.05
CA PHE A 688 6.18 32.18 23.49
C PHE A 688 7.62 31.90 23.99
N GLU A 689 8.66 32.08 23.18
CA GLU A 689 10.04 31.81 23.62
C GLU A 689 10.45 32.70 24.81
N ASP A 690 11.32 32.20 25.68
CA ASP A 690 11.81 32.96 26.84
C ASP A 690 12.52 34.28 26.43
N PRO A 691 12.23 35.43 27.07
CA PRO A 691 12.83 36.73 26.72
C PRO A 691 14.33 36.79 26.91
N GLN A 692 14.92 35.91 27.73
CA GLN A 692 16.37 35.85 27.90
C GLN A 692 17.06 35.09 26.75
N LEU A 693 16.31 34.31 25.96
CA LEU A 693 16.80 33.61 24.78
C LEU A 693 16.58 34.41 23.50
N LEU A 694 15.40 35.02 23.33
CA LEU A 694 15.07 35.84 22.16
C LEU A 694 14.36 37.14 22.55
N SER A 695 14.89 38.25 22.05
CA SER A 695 14.22 39.55 22.12
C SER A 695 12.96 39.57 21.24
N VAL A 696 12.04 40.51 21.50
CA VAL A 696 10.84 40.73 20.68
C VAL A 696 11.17 40.88 19.18
N LYS A 697 12.20 41.68 18.85
CA LYS A 697 12.65 41.84 17.45
C LYS A 697 13.26 40.55 16.89
N GLY A 698 14.01 39.81 17.71
CA GLY A 698 14.54 38.49 17.36
C GLY A 698 13.43 37.49 17.01
N LYS A 699 12.40 37.38 17.86
CA LYS A 699 11.21 36.55 17.63
C LYS A 699 10.48 36.95 16.34
N THR A 700 10.32 38.26 16.11
CA THR A 700 9.63 38.80 14.94
C THR A 700 10.29 38.33 13.64
N HIS A 701 11.61 38.54 13.50
CA HIS A 701 12.32 38.16 12.28
C HIS A 701 12.48 36.66 12.15
N LEU A 702 12.68 35.93 13.25
CA LEU A 702 12.72 34.47 13.24
C LEU A 702 11.39 33.86 12.78
N PHE A 703 10.28 34.39 13.29
CA PHE A 703 8.94 33.98 12.89
C PHE A 703 8.73 34.18 11.41
N LEU A 704 8.94 35.40 10.89
CA LEU A 704 8.75 35.71 9.47
C LEU A 704 9.62 34.84 8.56
N ASP A 705 10.88 34.61 8.95
CA ASP A 705 11.81 33.79 8.19
C ASP A 705 11.32 32.33 8.08
N ILE A 706 10.97 31.69 9.20
CA ILE A 706 10.44 30.30 9.18
C ILE A 706 9.02 30.22 8.57
N TYR A 707 8.21 31.26 8.74
CA TYR A 707 6.82 31.31 8.29
C TYR A 707 6.68 31.37 6.77
N GLY A 708 7.51 32.15 6.06
CA GLY A 708 7.28 32.45 4.66
C GLY A 708 8.42 32.13 3.68
N ASN A 709 9.63 31.80 4.15
CA ASN A 709 10.79 31.69 3.27
C ASN A 709 11.19 30.23 3.00
N ASN A 710 11.41 29.89 1.72
CA ASN A 710 11.93 28.58 1.30
C ASN A 710 13.34 28.34 1.81
N LEU A 711 14.21 29.33 1.67
CA LEU A 711 15.53 29.35 2.30
C LEU A 711 15.45 30.27 3.51
N ILE A 712 16.03 29.85 4.63
CA ILE A 712 16.07 30.59 5.88
C ILE A 712 17.51 30.92 6.25
N ARG A 713 17.66 31.86 7.19
CA ARG A 713 18.96 32.21 7.74
C ARG A 713 19.56 31.00 8.45
N PRO A 714 20.89 30.83 8.44
CA PRO A 714 21.55 29.80 9.25
C PRO A 714 21.18 29.84 10.73
N PHE A 715 20.98 31.04 11.28
CA PHE A 715 20.48 31.21 12.65
C PHE A 715 19.09 30.59 12.85
N SER A 716 18.17 30.82 11.92
CA SER A 716 16.81 30.27 11.96
C SER A 716 16.83 28.74 11.81
N SER A 717 17.70 28.21 10.96
CA SER A 717 17.96 26.77 10.81
C SER A 717 18.51 26.15 12.11
N ALA A 718 19.44 26.83 12.79
CA ALA A 718 19.96 26.41 14.09
C ALA A 718 18.87 26.37 15.16
N TYR A 719 18.05 27.42 15.24
CA TYR A 719 16.91 27.49 16.15
C TYR A 719 15.93 26.35 15.87
N LEU A 720 15.53 26.14 14.61
CA LEU A 720 14.61 25.08 14.22
C LEU A 720 15.13 23.70 14.64
N SER A 721 16.40 23.42 14.38
CA SER A 721 17.05 22.17 14.78
C SER A 721 17.09 21.97 16.30
N SER A 722 17.38 23.04 17.07
CA SER A 722 17.36 22.99 18.54
C SER A 722 15.94 22.81 19.08
N LYS A 723 14.99 23.62 18.63
CA LYS A 723 13.61 23.60 19.12
C LYS A 723 12.89 22.32 18.72
N ALA A 724 13.19 21.72 17.57
CA ALA A 724 12.66 20.42 17.18
C ALA A 724 13.06 19.30 18.15
N LYS A 725 14.28 19.32 18.70
CA LYS A 725 14.69 18.37 19.75
C LYS A 725 13.86 18.55 21.01
N GLU A 726 13.62 19.79 21.43
CA GLU A 726 12.81 20.03 22.62
C GLU A 726 11.32 19.74 22.40
N LEU A 727 10.79 20.05 21.22
CA LEU A 727 9.42 19.66 20.87
C LEU A 727 9.26 18.14 20.81
N THR A 728 10.30 17.40 20.43
CA THR A 728 10.32 15.93 20.52
C THR A 728 10.15 15.47 21.96
N ASN A 729 10.90 16.05 22.90
CA ASN A 729 10.76 15.76 24.34
C ASN A 729 9.36 16.14 24.83
N VAL A 730 8.84 17.32 24.44
CA VAL A 730 7.49 17.79 24.80
C VAL A 730 6.41 16.80 24.39
N ILE A 731 6.47 16.16 23.21
CA ILE A 731 5.41 15.23 22.76
C ILE A 731 5.58 13.80 23.26
N THR A 732 6.80 13.42 23.69
CA THR A 732 7.14 12.05 24.11
C THR A 732 7.04 11.86 25.62
N ASP A 733 7.21 12.94 26.40
CA ASP A 733 7.07 12.95 27.85
C ASP A 733 6.01 13.99 28.26
N GLN A 734 4.90 13.51 28.82
CA GLN A 734 3.75 14.34 29.18
C GLN A 734 4.05 15.28 30.35
N GLU A 735 4.79 14.84 31.38
CA GLU A 735 5.14 15.70 32.51
C GLU A 735 6.10 16.79 32.08
N TYR A 736 7.09 16.44 31.25
CA TYR A 736 8.00 17.40 30.64
C TYR A 736 7.25 18.39 29.74
N GLY A 737 6.31 17.91 28.93
CA GLY A 737 5.49 18.74 28.05
C GLY A 737 4.66 19.78 28.81
N LEU A 738 4.02 19.39 29.91
CA LEU A 738 3.25 20.31 30.77
C LEU A 738 4.14 21.40 31.40
N GLN A 739 5.39 21.09 31.71
CA GLN A 739 6.33 22.05 32.28
C GLN A 739 6.93 22.98 31.22
N GLN A 740 7.30 22.45 30.05
CA GLN A 740 8.01 23.20 29.02
C GLN A 740 7.10 23.97 28.06
N ALA A 741 5.91 23.44 27.76
CA ALA A 741 4.98 24.03 26.81
C ALA A 741 3.54 23.94 27.37
N PRO A 742 3.24 24.64 28.47
CA PRO A 742 1.97 24.49 29.20
C PRO A 742 0.72 24.81 28.37
N ILE A 743 0.88 25.61 27.31
CA ILE A 743 -0.21 25.95 26.39
C ILE A 743 -0.56 24.83 25.40
N PHE A 744 0.26 23.78 25.26
CA PHE A 744 0.05 22.70 24.29
C PHE A 744 -0.67 21.51 24.92
N ASN A 745 -1.82 21.15 24.35
CA ASN A 745 -2.52 19.91 24.65
C ASN A 745 -2.56 19.04 23.38
N TYR A 746 -1.82 17.94 23.39
CA TYR A 746 -1.77 16.98 22.27
C TYR A 746 -2.34 15.61 22.67
N GLU A 747 -3.19 15.57 23.70
CA GLU A 747 -3.76 14.33 24.22
C GLU A 747 -4.69 13.65 23.21
N ALA A 748 -5.37 14.45 22.38
CA ALA A 748 -6.27 13.96 21.34
C ALA A 748 -5.53 13.22 20.21
N LEU A 749 -4.21 13.39 20.08
CA LEU A 749 -3.39 12.67 19.11
C LEU A 749 -3.18 11.22 19.54
N ARG A 750 -3.33 10.30 18.58
CA ARG A 750 -3.06 8.88 18.78
C ARG A 750 -1.55 8.63 18.89
N TYR A 751 -1.15 7.51 19.50
CA TYR A 751 0.26 7.11 19.61
C TYR A 751 1.01 7.18 18.28
N LYS A 752 0.43 6.60 17.22
CA LYS A 752 1.00 6.63 15.86
C LYS A 752 1.19 8.05 15.31
N GLU A 753 0.30 8.99 15.65
CA GLU A 753 0.40 10.38 15.20
C GLU A 753 1.48 11.14 15.98
N ARG A 754 1.67 10.83 17.27
CA ARG A 754 2.79 11.35 18.07
C ARG A 754 4.12 10.81 17.56
N ASP A 755 4.20 9.53 17.20
CA ASP A 755 5.38 8.96 16.54
C ASP A 755 5.66 9.66 15.20
N GLN A 756 4.62 10.05 14.47
CA GLN A 756 4.77 10.82 13.24
C GLN A 756 5.27 12.24 13.51
N LEU A 757 4.78 12.93 14.55
CA LEU A 757 5.31 14.24 14.96
C LEU A 757 6.79 14.14 15.34
N GLU A 758 7.18 13.11 16.08
CA GLU A 758 8.59 12.85 16.42
C GLU A 758 9.43 12.69 15.14
N ASN A 759 8.93 11.95 14.15
CA ASN A 759 9.62 11.81 12.86
C ASN A 759 9.78 13.16 12.14
N VAL A 760 8.76 14.04 12.17
CA VAL A 760 8.82 15.39 11.59
C VAL A 760 9.90 16.23 12.30
N PHE A 761 9.89 16.25 13.63
CA PHE A 761 10.86 17.00 14.41
C PHE A 761 12.29 16.45 14.23
N ARG A 762 12.46 15.13 14.18
CA ARG A 762 13.75 14.51 13.85
C ARG A 762 14.23 14.97 12.48
N PHE A 763 13.39 14.95 11.45
CA PHE A 763 13.75 15.41 10.10
C PHE A 763 14.22 16.88 10.08
N TRP A 764 13.60 17.75 10.88
CA TRP A 764 13.99 19.16 11.00
C TRP A 764 15.37 19.37 11.63
N THR A 765 15.95 18.37 12.29
CA THR A 765 17.33 18.45 12.75
C THR A 765 18.32 18.44 11.58
N ASN A 766 19.43 19.16 11.72
CA ASN A 766 20.47 19.30 10.70
C ASN A 766 21.41 18.08 10.60
N ALA A 767 20.84 16.86 10.63
CA ALA A 767 21.62 15.65 10.37
C ALA A 767 21.96 15.54 8.86
N PRO A 768 23.15 15.06 8.48
CA PRO A 768 23.57 14.91 7.08
C PRO A 768 22.59 14.13 6.20
N GLU A 769 21.93 13.12 6.76
CA GLU A 769 20.96 12.25 6.09
C GLU A 769 19.56 12.88 5.93
N HIS A 770 19.29 14.02 6.55
CA HIS A 770 18.00 14.73 6.47
C HIS A 770 18.03 15.77 5.35
N VAL A 771 18.20 15.31 4.12
CA VAL A 771 18.32 16.16 2.92
C VAL A 771 16.96 16.72 2.52
N PHE A 772 16.87 18.02 2.23
CA PHE A 772 15.65 18.66 1.73
C PHE A 772 16.00 19.79 0.75
N ASN A 773 15.72 19.60 -0.55
CA ASN A 773 16.05 20.59 -1.58
C ASN A 773 14.81 21.36 -2.04
N ILE A 774 14.36 22.27 -1.19
CA ILE A 774 13.15 23.06 -1.45
C ILE A 774 13.26 24.02 -2.64
N ALA A 775 14.45 24.57 -2.91
CA ALA A 775 14.66 25.43 -4.07
C ALA A 775 14.34 24.68 -5.38
N ARG A 776 14.81 23.42 -5.50
CA ARG A 776 14.47 22.55 -6.63
C ARG A 776 12.97 22.26 -6.69
N TYR A 777 12.35 21.89 -5.57
CA TYR A 777 10.90 21.61 -5.54
C TYR A 777 10.07 22.82 -5.95
N TRP A 778 10.49 24.02 -5.55
CA TRP A 778 9.83 25.27 -5.95
C TRP A 778 9.93 25.51 -7.46
N GLU A 779 11.13 25.33 -8.02
CA GLU A 779 11.38 25.48 -9.46
C GLU A 779 10.57 24.47 -10.29
N ASP A 780 10.61 23.18 -9.91
CA ASP A 780 9.89 22.11 -10.60
C ASP A 780 8.38 22.42 -10.64
N ARG A 781 7.82 22.89 -9.52
CA ARG A 781 6.41 23.29 -9.45
C ARG A 781 6.11 24.53 -10.30
N LEU A 782 6.99 25.51 -10.29
CA LEU A 782 6.83 26.72 -11.09
C LEU A 782 6.84 26.40 -12.60
N ARG A 783 7.74 25.51 -13.03
CA ARG A 783 7.79 24.99 -14.41
C ARG A 783 6.52 24.27 -14.79
N ALA A 784 6.07 23.33 -13.96
CA ALA A 784 4.85 22.57 -14.20
C ALA A 784 3.61 23.49 -14.30
N GLN A 785 3.53 24.51 -13.45
CA GLN A 785 2.39 25.42 -13.41
C GLN A 785 2.36 26.43 -14.57
N LEU A 786 3.52 26.98 -14.95
CA LEU A 786 3.58 27.99 -16.02
C LEU A 786 3.62 27.36 -17.42
N GLY A 787 4.10 26.12 -17.54
CA GLY A 787 4.24 25.41 -18.81
C GLY A 787 5.06 26.24 -19.80
N VAL A 788 4.54 26.44 -21.01
CA VAL A 788 5.18 27.25 -22.07
C VAL A 788 5.43 28.71 -21.67
N ARG A 789 4.77 29.22 -20.61
CA ARG A 789 4.98 30.59 -20.12
C ARG A 789 6.18 30.71 -19.18
N TYR A 790 6.87 29.62 -18.82
CA TYR A 790 7.97 29.63 -17.86
C TYR A 790 9.15 30.51 -18.32
N ASP A 791 9.48 30.47 -19.61
CA ASP A 791 10.56 31.30 -20.19
C ASP A 791 10.22 32.80 -20.16
N HIS A 792 8.91 33.12 -20.07
CA HIS A 792 8.39 34.47 -19.92
C HIS A 792 7.72 34.71 -18.55
N ARG A 793 8.13 33.96 -17.51
CA ARG A 793 7.48 33.89 -16.20
C ARG A 793 7.26 35.23 -15.52
N HIS A 794 8.18 36.19 -15.67
CA HIS A 794 8.05 37.50 -15.06
C HIS A 794 6.80 38.25 -15.52
N GLY A 795 6.42 38.13 -16.80
CA GLY A 795 5.17 38.70 -17.30
C GLY A 795 3.93 38.03 -16.70
N ALA A 796 4.00 36.72 -16.43
CA ALA A 796 2.93 36.01 -15.72
C ALA A 796 2.81 36.45 -14.26
N PHE A 797 3.94 36.68 -13.57
CA PHE A 797 3.94 37.19 -12.19
C PHE A 797 3.32 38.59 -12.11
N ASP A 798 3.71 39.49 -13.00
CA ASP A 798 3.16 40.84 -13.06
C ASP A 798 1.65 40.80 -13.34
N TRP A 799 1.21 39.91 -14.23
CA TRP A 799 -0.22 39.72 -14.50
C TRP A 799 -0.97 39.20 -13.27
N ASP A 800 -0.46 38.17 -12.60
CA ASP A 800 -1.08 37.62 -11.38
C ASP A 800 -1.18 38.70 -10.28
N LEU A 801 -0.14 39.50 -10.10
CA LEU A 801 -0.14 40.57 -9.10
C LEU A 801 -1.14 41.68 -9.45
N GLN A 802 -1.06 42.24 -10.66
CA GLN A 802 -1.83 43.43 -11.02
C GLN A 802 -3.29 43.09 -11.31
N MET A 803 -3.54 42.04 -12.09
CA MET A 803 -4.88 41.70 -12.62
C MET A 803 -5.67 40.78 -11.69
N ARG A 804 -5.01 40.11 -10.74
CA ARG A 804 -5.68 39.26 -9.75
C ARG A 804 -5.50 39.82 -8.34
N LEU A 805 -4.31 39.70 -7.76
CA LEU A 805 -4.11 39.91 -6.33
C LEU A 805 -4.48 41.33 -5.87
N ARG A 806 -3.99 42.37 -6.57
CA ARG A 806 -4.29 43.78 -6.25
C ARG A 806 -5.72 44.17 -6.57
N GLU A 807 -6.28 43.71 -7.69
CA GLU A 807 -7.69 43.92 -8.04
C GLU A 807 -8.63 43.29 -6.99
N ASN A 808 -8.22 42.15 -6.46
CA ASN A 808 -8.96 41.42 -5.46
C ASN A 808 -8.76 41.99 -4.03
N GLY A 809 -7.94 43.04 -3.86
CA GLY A 809 -7.87 43.84 -2.64
C GLY A 809 -6.55 43.78 -1.89
N ALA A 810 -5.62 42.92 -2.26
CA ALA A 810 -4.29 42.81 -1.64
C ALA A 810 -3.33 43.88 -2.17
N LYS A 811 -3.68 45.16 -1.94
CA LYS A 811 -2.99 46.32 -2.50
C LYS A 811 -1.64 46.62 -1.85
N GLN A 812 -1.38 46.09 -0.65
CA GLN A 812 -0.13 46.34 0.06
C GLN A 812 1.06 45.63 -0.59
N VAL A 813 0.83 44.50 -1.28
CA VAL A 813 1.88 43.70 -1.90
C VAL A 813 2.57 44.49 -3.03
N CYS A 814 3.87 44.74 -2.85
CA CYS A 814 4.69 45.47 -3.82
C CYS A 814 5.21 44.55 -4.94
N PRO A 815 5.40 45.06 -6.17
CA PRO A 815 5.88 44.24 -7.29
C PRO A 815 7.23 43.60 -7.03
N GLN A 816 8.18 44.31 -6.41
CA GLN A 816 9.51 43.76 -6.19
C GLN A 816 9.53 42.56 -5.23
N GLU A 817 8.77 42.60 -4.12
CA GLU A 817 8.75 41.49 -3.16
C GLU A 817 8.00 40.28 -3.73
N TYR A 818 6.88 40.51 -4.43
CA TYR A 818 6.08 39.44 -5.01
C TYR A 818 6.82 38.72 -6.14
N LYS A 819 7.49 39.47 -7.03
CA LYS A 819 8.27 38.90 -8.12
C LYS A 819 9.43 38.07 -7.58
N HIS A 820 10.15 38.59 -6.58
CA HIS A 820 11.21 37.87 -5.91
C HIS A 820 10.69 36.58 -5.28
N TRP A 821 9.61 36.64 -4.49
CA TRP A 821 9.00 35.47 -3.87
C TRP A 821 8.49 34.44 -4.88
N ARG A 822 7.84 34.85 -5.97
CA ARG A 822 7.40 33.90 -7.02
C ARG A 822 8.59 33.17 -7.66
N GLU A 823 9.71 33.85 -7.81
CA GLU A 823 10.92 33.28 -8.41
C GLU A 823 11.72 32.39 -7.45
N THR A 824 11.83 32.76 -6.17
CA THR A 824 12.74 32.10 -5.21
C THR A 824 12.03 31.34 -4.09
N GLY A 825 10.77 31.70 -3.82
CA GLY A 825 9.99 31.31 -2.65
C GLY A 825 10.45 31.96 -1.34
N ILE A 826 11.23 33.03 -1.39
CA ILE A 826 11.63 33.83 -0.22
C ILE A 826 10.71 35.06 -0.15
N ALA A 827 9.83 35.10 0.86
CA ALA A 827 8.79 36.11 0.97
C ALA A 827 9.26 37.38 1.71
N PHE A 828 9.90 37.19 2.86
CA PHE A 828 10.28 38.25 3.79
C PHE A 828 11.80 38.47 3.73
N THR A 829 12.20 39.56 3.08
CA THR A 829 13.60 39.92 2.84
C THR A 829 14.00 41.21 3.56
N PHE A 830 15.18 41.16 4.16
CA PHE A 830 15.83 42.29 4.85
C PHE A 830 17.29 42.37 4.36
N PRO A 831 17.81 43.56 4.01
CA PRO A 831 19.14 43.71 3.42
C PRO A 831 20.29 43.15 4.27
N GLU A 832 20.12 43.12 5.59
CA GLU A 832 21.11 42.63 6.54
C GLU A 832 21.15 41.09 6.68
N TYR A 833 20.25 40.37 6.01
CA TYR A 833 20.11 38.91 6.16
C TYR A 833 20.39 38.15 4.88
N GLU A 834 21.04 37.00 5.06
CA GLU A 834 21.31 36.05 3.99
C GLU A 834 20.60 34.72 4.31
N GLN A 835 19.77 34.27 3.38
CA GLN A 835 19.07 32.99 3.45
C GLN A 835 19.80 31.94 2.60
N SER A 836 20.25 30.86 3.23
CA SER A 836 21.04 29.80 2.58
C SER A 836 20.55 28.39 2.89
N ASP A 837 19.85 28.21 4.02
CA ASP A 837 19.52 26.90 4.55
C ASP A 837 18.09 26.51 4.19
N PRO A 838 17.80 25.24 3.85
CA PRO A 838 16.47 24.83 3.46
C PRO A 838 15.49 24.89 4.64
N ASN A 839 14.35 25.52 4.44
CA ASN A 839 13.27 25.53 5.42
C ASN A 839 12.52 24.19 5.41
N LYS A 840 12.96 23.26 6.25
CA LYS A 840 12.40 21.91 6.35
C LYS A 840 10.95 21.86 6.85
N THR A 841 10.43 22.96 7.39
CA THR A 841 9.03 23.07 7.84
C THR A 841 8.01 23.07 6.70
N PHE A 842 8.46 23.11 5.44
CA PHE A 842 7.62 22.96 4.25
C PHE A 842 7.63 21.54 3.64
N ALA A 843 8.31 20.57 4.28
CA ALA A 843 8.25 19.18 3.82
C ALA A 843 6.92 18.52 4.18
N VAL A 844 6.36 17.73 3.26
CA VAL A 844 5.13 16.95 3.49
C VAL A 844 5.28 15.49 3.06
N GLY A 845 4.44 14.62 3.64
CA GLY A 845 4.43 13.20 3.32
C GLY A 845 5.69 12.49 3.78
N LEU A 846 6.20 12.88 4.97
CA LEU A 846 7.42 12.34 5.54
C LEU A 846 7.26 10.87 5.93
N VAL A 847 8.19 10.03 5.50
CA VAL A 847 8.27 8.60 5.82
C VAL A 847 9.70 8.24 6.16
N ARG A 848 9.92 7.59 7.30
CA ARG A 848 11.25 7.17 7.74
C ARG A 848 11.85 6.15 6.77
N ASN A 849 13.12 6.36 6.39
CA ASN A 849 13.86 5.48 5.48
C ASN A 849 15.30 5.25 6.00
N GLY A 850 15.48 4.17 6.77
CA GLY A 850 16.76 3.88 7.43
C GLY A 850 17.10 4.98 8.45
N LYS A 851 18.26 5.63 8.25
CA LYS A 851 18.68 6.79 9.06
C LYS A 851 18.06 8.11 8.57
N GLY A 852 17.67 8.21 7.29
CA GLY A 852 17.10 9.41 6.70
C GLY A 852 15.58 9.36 6.55
N PHE A 853 15.05 10.24 5.69
CA PHE A 853 13.62 10.37 5.43
C PHE A 853 13.33 10.47 3.93
N LEU A 854 12.22 9.86 3.51
CA LEU A 854 11.56 10.14 2.24
C LEU A 854 10.47 11.18 2.47
N HIS A 855 10.24 12.05 1.50
CA HIS A 855 9.16 13.03 1.53
C HIS A 855 8.66 13.32 0.11
N ARG A 856 7.48 13.93 0.01
CA ARG A 856 6.88 14.35 -1.27
C ARG A 856 7.32 15.74 -1.73
N GLY A 857 8.26 16.37 -1.01
CA GLY A 857 8.72 17.73 -1.30
C GLY A 857 7.86 18.79 -0.60
N SER A 858 7.81 20.00 -1.17
CA SER A 858 6.94 21.10 -0.72
C SER A 858 5.69 21.17 -1.59
N VAL A 859 4.52 21.08 -0.96
CA VAL A 859 3.21 21.23 -1.61
C VAL A 859 2.44 22.34 -0.89
N GLY A 860 1.87 23.29 -1.64
CA GLY A 860 1.21 24.44 -1.05
C GLY A 860 1.12 25.63 -2.01
N ASP A 861 0.67 26.78 -1.54
CA ASP A 861 0.55 27.98 -2.35
C ASP A 861 1.92 28.47 -2.87
N ASN A 862 1.99 28.72 -4.16
CA ASN A 862 3.11 29.39 -4.82
C ASN A 862 2.62 30.52 -5.73
N MET A 863 1.38 31.00 -5.51
CA MET A 863 0.79 32.09 -6.25
C MET A 863 0.39 33.29 -5.41
N THR A 864 -0.24 33.12 -4.25
CA THR A 864 -0.80 34.23 -3.46
C THR A 864 0.23 34.83 -2.50
N GLY A 865 0.95 33.96 -1.80
CA GLY A 865 2.03 34.29 -0.87
C GLY A 865 1.57 34.49 0.58
N PRO A 866 2.50 34.39 1.54
CA PRO A 866 2.24 34.47 2.97
C PRO A 866 1.89 35.89 3.47
N TYR A 867 1.97 36.88 2.58
CA TYR A 867 1.73 38.31 2.83
C TYR A 867 0.34 38.63 3.37
N ILE A 868 -0.65 37.77 3.13
CA ILE A 868 -2.05 38.04 3.44
C ILE A 868 -2.30 38.05 4.95
N ALA A 869 -1.73 37.10 5.67
CA ALA A 869 -2.00 36.88 7.09
C ALA A 869 -1.64 38.09 7.98
N PHE A 870 -0.51 38.75 7.69
CA PHE A 870 0.05 39.80 8.55
C PHE A 870 0.34 41.11 7.83
N GLY A 871 0.22 41.16 6.50
CA GLY A 871 0.75 42.28 5.71
C GLY A 871 -0.28 43.18 5.05
N GLN A 872 -1.58 42.89 5.11
CA GLN A 872 -2.59 43.65 4.34
C GLN A 872 -3.23 44.81 5.10
N LYS A 873 -3.33 44.72 6.43
CA LYS A 873 -3.95 45.75 7.27
C LYS A 873 -3.04 46.06 8.43
N CYS A 874 -3.04 47.31 8.86
CA CYS A 874 -2.28 47.79 10.00
C CYS A 874 -3.10 48.83 10.77
N ALA A 875 -2.86 48.97 12.07
CA ALA A 875 -3.54 49.98 12.87
C ALA A 875 -3.09 51.41 12.50
N GLU A 876 -1.82 51.62 12.13
CA GLU A 876 -1.34 52.93 11.70
C GLU A 876 -1.61 53.15 10.21
N GLU A 877 -2.60 53.98 9.90
CA GLU A 877 -3.01 54.31 8.51
C GLU A 877 -1.85 54.80 7.63
N LYS A 878 -0.83 55.45 8.21
CA LYS A 878 0.37 55.91 7.50
C LYS A 878 1.17 54.78 6.83
N LEU A 879 1.06 53.54 7.32
CA LEU A 879 1.75 52.38 6.75
C LEU A 879 1.07 51.86 5.48
N SER A 880 -0.19 52.24 5.27
CA SER A 880 -0.95 51.96 4.05
C SER A 880 -0.86 53.11 3.03
N HIS A 881 0.01 54.09 3.25
CA HIS A 881 0.19 55.21 2.34
C HIS A 881 0.80 54.77 1.00
N SER A 882 0.22 55.27 -0.08
CA SER A 882 0.60 54.93 -1.46
C SER A 882 0.57 56.17 -2.34
N LYS A 883 1.63 56.39 -3.13
CA LYS A 883 1.74 57.49 -4.07
C LYS A 883 1.97 56.95 -5.49
N HIS A 884 1.07 57.29 -6.41
CA HIS A 884 1.08 56.81 -7.80
C HIS A 884 1.14 55.26 -7.94
N GLY A 885 0.55 54.51 -7.00
CA GLY A 885 0.51 53.05 -7.04
C GLY A 885 1.76 52.35 -6.48
N VAL A 886 2.70 53.12 -5.93
CA VAL A 886 3.85 52.64 -5.17
C VAL A 886 3.58 52.89 -3.69
N ASN A 887 3.63 51.83 -2.89
CA ASN A 887 3.45 51.94 -1.45
C ASN A 887 4.74 52.40 -0.79
N ASP A 888 4.66 53.23 0.25
CA ASP A 888 5.84 53.66 1.01
C ASP A 888 6.44 52.51 1.83
N PHE A 889 5.60 51.55 2.19
CA PHE A 889 5.94 50.34 2.93
C PHE A 889 5.55 49.10 2.13
N ARG A 890 6.38 48.05 2.17
CA ARG A 890 6.05 46.75 1.58
C ARG A 890 5.06 45.98 2.46
N SER A 891 4.47 44.93 1.92
CA SER A 891 3.71 43.98 2.75
C SER A 891 4.61 43.30 3.78
N THR A 892 5.90 43.11 3.47
CA THR A 892 6.94 42.66 4.42
C THR A 892 7.07 43.61 5.61
N ASP A 893 7.15 44.92 5.38
CA ASP A 893 7.37 45.93 6.41
C ASP A 893 6.13 46.05 7.33
N VAL A 894 4.92 45.93 6.76
CA VAL A 894 3.66 45.85 7.52
C VAL A 894 3.58 44.56 8.34
N SER A 895 4.05 43.43 7.79
CA SER A 895 4.12 42.17 8.52
C SER A 895 5.11 42.23 9.68
N GLU A 896 6.28 42.86 9.49
CA GLU A 896 7.25 43.13 10.55
C GLU A 896 6.59 43.90 11.69
N ARG A 897 5.88 45.00 11.40
CA ARG A 897 5.12 45.75 12.41
C ARG A 897 4.14 44.87 13.16
N ASN A 898 3.24 44.19 12.44
CA ASN A 898 2.12 43.49 13.06
C ASN A 898 2.58 42.28 13.88
N VAL A 899 3.56 41.53 13.38
CA VAL A 899 4.17 40.44 14.13
C VAL A 899 4.93 40.99 15.33
N LEU A 900 5.64 42.12 15.22
CA LEU A 900 6.32 42.75 16.36
C LEU A 900 5.35 43.14 17.47
N GLN A 901 4.19 43.72 17.13
CA GLN A 901 3.12 43.97 18.11
C GLN A 901 2.71 42.67 18.81
N ILE A 902 2.40 41.62 18.05
CA ILE A 902 1.98 40.32 18.61
C ILE A 902 3.04 39.79 19.58
N MET A 903 4.31 39.77 19.16
CA MET A 903 5.42 39.28 19.99
C MET A 903 5.61 40.13 21.26
N TYR A 904 5.46 41.45 21.14
CA TYR A 904 5.55 42.39 22.26
C TYR A 904 4.42 42.15 23.26
N GLU A 905 3.17 42.09 22.80
CA GLU A 905 2.03 42.00 23.69
C GLU A 905 1.94 40.63 24.38
N ILE A 906 2.33 39.54 23.71
CA ILE A 906 2.48 38.21 24.34
C ILE A 906 3.55 38.25 25.44
N GLN A 907 4.70 38.87 25.16
CA GLN A 907 5.84 38.86 26.07
C GLN A 907 5.67 39.82 27.25
N GLU A 908 5.38 41.09 26.95
CA GLU A 908 5.35 42.16 27.93
C GLU A 908 4.00 42.24 28.65
N ARG A 909 2.94 41.64 28.08
CA ARG A 909 1.56 41.74 28.60
C ARG A 909 1.09 43.18 28.78
N HIS A 910 1.47 44.03 27.83
CA HIS A 910 1.13 45.45 27.77
C HIS A 910 0.80 45.83 26.32
N PRO A 911 -0.13 46.79 26.09
CA PRO A 911 -0.42 47.26 24.74
C PRO A 911 0.82 47.85 24.07
N TYR A 912 1.07 47.48 22.82
CA TYR A 912 2.22 47.98 22.06
C TYR A 912 2.01 49.45 21.66
N CYS A 913 3.07 50.26 21.79
CA CYS A 913 3.10 51.64 21.32
C CYS A 913 4.02 51.77 20.10
N PHE A 914 3.46 52.14 18.95
CA PHE A 914 4.20 52.16 17.69
C PHE A 914 5.33 53.19 17.66
N ASN A 915 6.53 52.74 17.33
CA ASN A 915 7.69 53.59 17.04
C ASN A 915 8.16 53.36 15.59
N PRO A 916 8.22 54.40 14.73
CA PRO A 916 8.67 54.26 13.34
C PRO A 916 10.07 53.65 13.18
N LYS A 917 10.93 53.71 14.20
CA LYS A 917 12.28 53.14 14.17
C LYS A 917 12.30 51.61 14.32
N ASP A 918 11.18 51.01 14.70
CA ASP A 918 11.12 49.58 14.96
C ASP A 918 11.09 48.75 13.67
N ILE A 919 10.63 49.36 12.57
CA ILE A 919 10.35 48.70 11.29
C ILE A 919 11.13 49.30 10.13
N HIS A 920 11.21 48.55 9.05
CA HIS A 920 11.80 49.01 7.80
C HIS A 920 10.80 49.80 6.93
N GLN A 921 11.33 50.57 5.97
CA GLN A 921 10.55 51.32 4.99
C GLN A 921 11.19 51.16 3.61
N PHE A 922 10.89 50.04 2.93
CA PHE A 922 11.49 49.70 1.64
C PHE A 922 10.47 49.61 0.50
N GLY A 923 9.29 50.23 0.65
CA GLY A 923 8.20 50.12 -0.32
C GLY A 923 8.55 50.57 -1.74
N SER A 924 9.38 51.61 -1.89
CA SER A 924 9.85 52.12 -3.18
C SER A 924 11.23 51.59 -3.60
N HIS A 925 11.87 50.77 -2.77
CA HIS A 925 13.26 50.34 -2.96
C HIS A 925 13.31 48.94 -3.56
N GLN A 926 14.10 48.77 -4.63
CA GLN A 926 14.45 47.46 -5.16
C GLN A 926 15.68 46.96 -4.41
N LEU A 927 15.53 45.91 -3.62
CA LEU A 927 16.63 45.31 -2.89
C LEU A 927 17.46 44.43 -3.84
N ASP A 928 18.79 44.54 -3.76
CA ASP A 928 19.69 43.57 -4.40
C ASP A 928 19.76 42.32 -3.51
N THR A 929 19.02 41.29 -3.91
CA THR A 929 18.92 40.04 -3.15
C THR A 929 20.01 39.03 -3.51
N GLY A 930 20.97 39.39 -4.36
CA GLY A 930 22.04 38.49 -4.81
C GLY A 930 21.54 37.25 -5.56
N LYS A 931 22.41 36.24 -5.72
CA LYS A 931 22.04 34.89 -6.17
C LYS A 931 21.80 34.02 -4.94
N ASN A 932 20.71 33.25 -4.94
CA ASN A 932 20.47 32.24 -3.91
C ASN A 932 21.67 31.29 -3.81
N LEU A 933 22.29 31.24 -2.65
CA LEU A 933 23.31 30.25 -2.34
C LEU A 933 22.60 28.95 -1.97
N ASN A 934 22.32 28.11 -2.97
CA ASN A 934 21.89 26.74 -2.71
C ASN A 934 23.08 25.97 -2.12
N LYS A 935 23.22 25.98 -0.79
CA LYS A 935 24.19 25.10 -0.13
C LYS A 935 23.63 23.67 -0.22
N HIS A 936 24.06 22.94 -1.26
CA HIS A 936 23.56 21.60 -1.57
C HIS A 936 24.02 20.51 -0.60
N ASP A 937 24.89 20.84 0.34
CA ASP A 937 25.36 19.92 1.38
C ASP A 937 24.75 20.32 2.71
N ALA A 938 24.10 19.36 3.38
CA ALA A 938 23.71 19.50 4.79
C ALA A 938 24.92 20.01 5.56
N ARG A 939 24.79 21.18 6.18
CA ARG A 939 25.93 21.88 6.78
C ARG A 939 26.60 20.96 7.81
N THR A 940 27.85 20.60 7.58
CA THR A 940 28.67 19.76 8.47
C THR A 940 29.19 20.53 9.68
N GLU A 941 29.09 21.86 9.65
CA GLU A 941 29.53 22.74 10.73
C GLU A 941 28.54 22.68 11.90
N LEU A 942 29.06 22.30 13.07
CA LEU A 942 28.38 22.52 14.35
C LEU A 942 28.26 24.03 14.54
N LEU A 943 27.09 24.60 14.27
CA LEU A 943 26.74 25.89 14.87
C LEU A 943 26.80 25.66 16.38
N GLU A 944 27.70 26.35 17.08
CA GLU A 944 27.72 26.41 18.54
C GLU A 944 26.37 26.96 18.99
N ALA A 945 25.43 26.06 19.27
CA ALA A 945 24.04 26.41 19.40
C ALA A 945 23.76 26.82 20.84
N VAL A 946 23.34 28.06 21.03
CA VAL A 946 22.52 28.43 22.18
C VAL A 946 21.37 27.42 22.26
N HIS A 947 21.26 26.72 23.39
CA HIS A 947 20.20 25.75 23.62
C HIS A 947 18.89 26.50 23.92
N TYR A 948 17.87 26.24 23.10
CA TYR A 948 16.53 26.83 23.29
C TYR A 948 15.63 25.90 24.11
N ASN A 949 16.07 25.57 25.33
CA ASN A 949 15.49 24.53 26.20
C ASN A 949 14.79 25.08 27.45
N LYS A 950 14.53 26.40 27.48
CA LYS A 950 13.73 26.99 28.54
C LYS A 950 12.23 26.76 28.30
N PRO A 951 11.43 26.73 29.37
CA PRO A 951 9.98 26.71 29.25
C PRO A 951 9.48 27.90 28.44
N LEU A 952 8.47 27.65 27.60
CA LEU A 952 7.71 28.69 26.94
C LEU A 952 7.04 29.58 27.99
N LEU A 953 6.92 30.87 27.66
CA LEU A 953 6.17 31.85 28.45
C LEU A 953 4.78 31.31 28.78
N GLY A 954 4.45 31.30 30.07
CA GLY A 954 3.14 30.85 30.53
C GLY A 954 2.01 31.78 30.05
N CYS A 955 0.87 31.19 29.73
CA CYS A 955 -0.39 31.87 29.45
C CYS A 955 -1.53 31.01 30.00
N ASP A 956 -1.79 31.15 31.29
CA ASP A 956 -2.63 30.24 32.08
C ASP A 956 -4.10 30.16 31.60
N ASN A 957 -4.50 31.13 30.80
CA ASN A 957 -5.85 31.25 30.26
C ASN A 957 -5.95 30.92 28.77
N LEU A 958 -4.89 30.36 28.16
CA LEU A 958 -4.89 29.83 26.79
C LEU A 958 -4.50 28.35 26.77
N THR A 959 -5.25 27.52 26.05
CA THR A 959 -4.89 26.13 25.77
C THR A 959 -5.11 25.81 24.30
N VAL A 960 -4.11 25.23 23.64
CA VAL A 960 -4.15 24.84 22.22
C VAL A 960 -4.21 23.32 22.13
N HIS A 961 -5.35 22.80 21.71
CA HIS A 961 -5.61 21.39 21.50
C HIS A 961 -5.26 20.97 20.06
N PHE A 962 -4.25 20.12 19.89
CA PHE A 962 -3.89 19.52 18.62
C PHE A 962 -4.75 18.26 18.41
N LEU A 963 -5.67 18.30 17.44
CA LEU A 963 -6.59 17.19 17.15
C LEU A 963 -5.98 16.17 16.19
N SER A 964 -6.53 14.95 16.19
CA SER A 964 -6.09 13.90 15.27
C SER A 964 -6.37 14.32 13.82
N VAL A 965 -5.47 13.97 12.90
CA VAL A 965 -5.66 14.26 11.47
C VAL A 965 -6.89 13.56 10.92
N GLU A 966 -7.27 12.42 11.51
CA GLU A 966 -8.50 11.71 11.14
C GLU A 966 -9.77 12.46 11.57
N ASP A 967 -9.70 13.31 12.61
CA ASP A 967 -10.87 14.07 13.09
C ASP A 967 -11.40 15.02 12.01
N VAL A 968 -10.53 15.53 11.12
CA VAL A 968 -10.93 16.38 9.99
C VAL A 968 -12.07 15.75 9.17
N LEU A 969 -12.06 14.42 9.00
CA LEU A 969 -13.02 13.71 8.15
C LEU A 969 -14.30 13.25 8.87
N ARG A 970 -14.26 13.13 10.19
CA ARG A 970 -15.30 12.47 10.98
C ARG A 970 -15.70 13.21 12.25
N MET A 971 -15.29 14.47 12.43
CA MET A 971 -15.57 15.24 13.64
C MET A 971 -17.06 15.22 14.03
N HIS A 972 -17.94 15.40 13.05
CA HIS A 972 -19.40 15.36 13.19
C HIS A 972 -19.99 14.01 13.63
N GLU A 973 -19.23 12.91 13.52
CA GLU A 973 -19.65 11.56 13.91
C GLU A 973 -19.22 11.22 15.35
N LEU A 974 -18.44 12.08 16.01
CA LEU A 974 -17.82 11.80 17.30
C LEU A 974 -18.50 12.58 18.42
N ASP A 975 -19.11 11.86 19.37
CA ASP A 975 -19.84 12.44 20.51
C ASP A 975 -19.03 13.47 21.31
N ARG A 976 -17.69 13.31 21.38
CA ARG A 976 -16.79 14.23 22.10
C ARG A 976 -16.76 15.66 21.55
N PHE A 977 -17.28 15.88 20.33
CA PHE A 977 -17.37 17.18 19.69
C PHE A 977 -18.81 17.70 19.60
N ALA A 978 -19.81 16.91 20.00
CA ALA A 978 -21.21 17.32 19.93
C ALA A 978 -21.46 18.58 20.78
N ALA A 979 -22.07 19.59 20.17
CA ALA A 979 -22.41 20.89 20.75
C ALA A 979 -21.26 21.53 21.57
N LYS A 980 -20.03 21.43 21.07
CA LYS A 980 -18.83 21.80 21.84
C LYS A 980 -18.39 23.23 21.62
N PHE A 981 -18.37 23.70 20.37
CA PHE A 981 -17.67 24.93 20.02
C PHE A 981 -18.56 26.17 20.09
N ASP A 982 -18.06 27.23 20.72
CA ASP A 982 -18.67 28.57 20.71
C ASP A 982 -18.37 29.31 19.41
N MET A 983 -17.25 28.95 18.76
CA MET A 983 -16.79 29.54 17.51
C MET A 983 -16.17 28.50 16.59
N VAL A 984 -16.44 28.61 15.30
CA VAL A 984 -15.86 27.73 14.27
C VAL A 984 -15.32 28.57 13.12
N PHE A 985 -14.03 28.45 12.85
CA PHE A 985 -13.39 28.96 11.65
C PHE A 985 -13.18 27.84 10.65
N VAL A 986 -13.56 28.06 9.39
CA VAL A 986 -13.35 27.11 8.29
C VAL A 986 -12.51 27.77 7.21
N ALA A 987 -11.34 27.17 6.93
CA ALA A 987 -10.47 27.64 5.86
C ALA A 987 -11.05 27.35 4.47
N SER A 988 -10.64 28.16 3.48
CA SER A 988 -11.22 28.15 2.14
C SER A 988 -10.98 26.84 1.38
N ASN A 989 -9.89 26.13 1.69
CA ASN A 989 -9.54 24.82 1.14
C ASN A 989 -10.14 23.64 1.93
N TYR A 990 -10.68 23.88 3.13
CA TYR A 990 -11.38 22.88 3.93
C TYR A 990 -12.90 22.97 3.81
N PHE A 991 -13.43 24.03 3.18
CA PHE A 991 -14.88 24.24 3.04
C PHE A 991 -15.60 23.06 2.38
N ASP A 992 -15.03 22.48 1.32
CA ASP A 992 -15.64 21.33 0.63
C ASP A 992 -15.60 20.03 1.47
N LEU A 993 -14.95 20.01 2.65
CA LEU A 993 -14.95 18.88 3.59
C LEU A 993 -16.11 18.92 4.60
N LEU A 994 -16.89 20.01 4.64
CA LEU A 994 -18.05 20.12 5.51
C LEU A 994 -19.16 19.18 5.03
N LYS A 995 -19.38 18.09 5.77
CA LYS A 995 -20.44 17.10 5.51
C LYS A 995 -21.79 17.52 6.07
N ASP A 996 -22.84 16.84 5.62
CA ASP A 996 -24.16 16.92 6.25
C ASP A 996 -24.08 16.41 7.70
N GLY A 997 -24.60 17.20 8.64
CA GLY A 997 -24.49 16.92 10.07
C GLY A 997 -23.31 17.59 10.78
N PHE A 998 -22.41 18.28 10.07
CA PHE A 998 -21.31 19.02 10.71
C PHE A 998 -21.80 20.13 11.66
N ASN A 999 -23.04 20.59 11.51
CA ASN A 999 -23.68 21.50 12.45
C ASN A 999 -23.89 20.94 13.86
N SER A 1000 -23.74 19.63 14.05
CA SER A 1000 -23.79 19.01 15.37
C SER A 1000 -22.60 19.38 16.27
N VAL A 1001 -21.48 19.90 15.73
CA VAL A 1001 -20.25 20.10 16.52
C VAL A 1001 -20.23 21.42 17.31
N TRP A 1002 -21.11 22.35 16.98
CA TRP A 1002 -21.12 23.69 17.59
C TRP A 1002 -22.34 23.93 18.47
N LYS A 1003 -22.20 24.83 19.44
CA LYS A 1003 -23.25 25.24 20.38
C LYS A 1003 -24.31 26.09 19.70
N ASP A 1004 -25.47 26.19 20.35
CA ASP A 1004 -26.45 27.21 20.02
C ASP A 1004 -25.84 28.61 20.13
N ASN A 1005 -26.15 29.49 19.18
CA ASN A 1005 -25.56 30.83 19.02
C ASN A 1005 -24.05 30.85 18.65
N CYS A 1006 -23.48 29.75 18.17
CA CYS A 1006 -22.10 29.72 17.67
C CYS A 1006 -21.84 30.81 16.61
N LEU A 1007 -20.64 31.40 16.66
CA LEU A 1007 -20.11 32.28 15.63
C LEU A 1007 -19.31 31.47 14.60
N LEU A 1008 -19.81 31.39 13.37
CA LEU A 1008 -19.16 30.69 12.27
C LEU A 1008 -18.47 31.68 11.34
N CYS A 1009 -17.19 31.46 11.07
CA CYS A 1009 -16.37 32.30 10.21
C CYS A 1009 -15.80 31.47 9.06
N PHE A 1010 -16.14 31.84 7.83
CA PHE A 1010 -15.65 31.15 6.63
C PHE A 1010 -14.62 32.00 5.91
N GLU A 1011 -13.42 31.48 5.74
CA GLU A 1011 -12.40 32.09 4.91
C GLU A 1011 -12.84 32.08 3.44
N THR A 1012 -12.71 33.22 2.79
CA THR A 1012 -12.99 33.36 1.36
C THR A 1012 -11.72 33.26 0.54
N ARG A 1013 -11.89 33.34 -0.79
CA ARG A 1013 -10.78 33.47 -1.74
C ARG A 1013 -10.50 34.93 -2.12
N GLN A 1014 -11.02 35.91 -1.37
CA GLN A 1014 -10.95 37.32 -1.75
C GLN A 1014 -9.52 37.82 -1.88
N LEU A 1015 -8.58 37.47 -1.01
CA LEU A 1015 -7.22 38.01 -1.06
C LEU A 1015 -6.25 37.05 -1.77
N THR A 1016 -6.67 36.49 -2.91
CA THR A 1016 -5.92 35.48 -3.68
C THR A 1016 -5.79 35.84 -5.15
N VAL A 1017 -5.08 35.01 -5.92
CA VAL A 1017 -5.00 35.13 -7.39
C VAL A 1017 -6.21 34.53 -8.14
N PHE A 1018 -7.20 33.96 -7.44
CA PHE A 1018 -8.39 33.40 -8.09
C PHE A 1018 -9.18 34.49 -8.85
N SER A 1019 -9.87 34.10 -9.92
CA SER A 1019 -10.69 35.03 -10.68
C SER A 1019 -11.90 35.50 -9.88
N LYS A 1020 -12.43 36.68 -10.22
CA LYS A 1020 -13.69 37.21 -9.63
C LYS A 1020 -14.85 36.21 -9.73
N LYS A 1021 -14.87 35.39 -10.80
CA LYS A 1021 -15.85 34.32 -10.98
C LYS A 1021 -15.68 33.22 -9.93
N GLU A 1022 -14.47 32.69 -9.77
CA GLU A 1022 -14.16 31.64 -8.78
C GLU A 1022 -14.39 32.12 -7.33
N ILE A 1023 -14.04 33.37 -7.03
CA ILE A 1023 -14.31 33.97 -5.71
C ILE A 1023 -15.81 34.06 -5.46
N LYS A 1024 -16.57 34.54 -6.46
CA LYS A 1024 -18.02 34.62 -6.37
C LYS A 1024 -18.66 33.24 -6.18
N GLU A 1025 -18.24 32.24 -6.95
CA GLU A 1025 -18.72 30.86 -6.83
C GLU A 1025 -18.47 30.27 -5.44
N HIS A 1026 -17.27 30.47 -4.88
CA HIS A 1026 -16.94 30.05 -3.51
C HIS A 1026 -17.82 30.75 -2.47
N ASN A 1027 -17.98 32.07 -2.60
CA ASN A 1027 -18.81 32.85 -1.67
C ASN A 1027 -20.30 32.48 -1.77
N ASP A 1028 -20.79 32.17 -2.97
CA ASP A 1028 -22.18 31.74 -3.18
C ASP A 1028 -22.41 30.32 -2.62
N LYS A 1029 -21.41 29.42 -2.69
CA LYS A 1029 -21.43 28.14 -1.95
C LYS A 1029 -21.52 28.34 -0.44
N ILE A 1030 -20.73 29.25 0.14
CA ILE A 1030 -20.79 29.57 1.58
C ILE A 1030 -22.20 30.05 1.94
N LYS A 1031 -22.78 30.98 1.17
CA LYS A 1031 -24.14 31.48 1.42
C LYS A 1031 -25.19 30.38 1.32
N ALA A 1032 -25.10 29.51 0.31
CA ALA A 1032 -26.03 28.40 0.15
C ALA A 1032 -25.93 27.42 1.34
N TYR A 1033 -24.72 27.13 1.81
CA TYR A 1033 -24.50 26.32 3.00
C TYR A 1033 -25.09 27.00 4.25
N ALA A 1034 -24.82 28.29 4.45
CA ALA A 1034 -25.36 29.05 5.57
C ALA A 1034 -26.90 29.05 5.59
N GLN A 1035 -27.53 29.22 4.42
CA GLN A 1035 -28.99 29.12 4.27
C GLN A 1035 -29.50 27.72 4.63
N LYS A 1036 -28.85 26.66 4.12
CA LYS A 1036 -29.20 25.26 4.45
C LYS A 1036 -29.14 24.98 5.96
N GLN A 1037 -28.18 25.60 6.65
CA GLN A 1037 -27.97 25.44 8.09
C GLN A 1037 -28.71 26.46 8.96
N SER A 1038 -29.63 27.25 8.39
CA SER A 1038 -30.40 28.29 9.11
C SER A 1038 -29.52 29.32 9.85
N LEU A 1039 -28.40 29.71 9.24
CA LEU A 1039 -27.48 30.70 9.79
C LEU A 1039 -27.81 32.10 9.25
N ALA A 1040 -27.89 33.08 10.15
CA ALA A 1040 -27.99 34.51 9.81
C ALA A 1040 -26.60 35.09 9.60
N ALA A 1041 -26.43 35.93 8.58
CA ALA A 1041 -25.23 36.76 8.46
C ALA A 1041 -25.16 37.74 9.65
N VAL A 1042 -23.97 37.93 10.23
CA VAL A 1042 -23.77 38.96 11.26
C VAL A 1042 -23.83 40.33 10.57
N THR A 1043 -24.96 41.03 10.69
CA THR A 1043 -25.28 42.27 9.94
C THR A 1043 -24.68 43.54 10.52
N ASN A 1044 -23.81 43.45 11.54
CA ASN A 1044 -23.09 44.64 11.99
C ASN A 1044 -22.12 45.04 10.87
N PHE A 1045 -22.40 46.17 10.21
CA PHE A 1045 -21.80 46.59 8.93
C PHE A 1045 -20.27 46.67 8.93
N SER A 1046 -19.59 46.45 10.05
CA SER A 1046 -18.12 46.41 10.20
C SER A 1046 -17.51 45.03 9.94
N ILE A 1047 -18.21 43.93 10.25
CA ILE A 1047 -17.62 42.57 10.27
C ILE A 1047 -17.58 41.95 8.87
N ASN A 1048 -18.61 42.15 8.05
CA ASN A 1048 -18.69 41.63 6.67
C ASN A 1048 -18.29 42.67 5.59
N LYS A 1049 -17.56 43.74 5.98
CA LYS A 1049 -17.29 44.90 5.10
C LYS A 1049 -16.11 44.73 4.14
N THR A 1050 -15.21 43.78 4.41
CA THR A 1050 -14.07 43.43 3.55
C THR A 1050 -14.02 41.92 3.41
N HIS A 1051 -14.32 41.42 2.21
CA HIS A 1051 -14.73 40.04 1.95
C HIS A 1051 -13.70 38.94 2.24
N SER A 1052 -12.60 39.13 2.99
CA SER A 1052 -11.64 38.06 3.28
C SER A 1052 -12.23 36.94 4.15
N VAL A 1053 -13.19 37.26 5.02
CA VAL A 1053 -13.95 36.29 5.85
C VAL A 1053 -15.44 36.65 5.84
N LEU A 1054 -16.31 35.64 5.83
CA LEU A 1054 -17.76 35.79 6.00
C LEU A 1054 -18.20 35.21 7.34
N CYS A 1055 -18.85 36.03 8.18
CA CYS A 1055 -19.27 35.63 9.52
C CYS A 1055 -20.80 35.46 9.62
N TYR A 1056 -21.22 34.34 10.21
CA TYR A 1056 -22.60 33.95 10.42
C TYR A 1056 -22.85 33.53 11.87
N LYS A 1057 -24.09 33.67 12.33
CA LYS A 1057 -24.57 33.23 13.64
C LYS A 1057 -25.81 32.34 13.45
N GLN A 1058 -25.95 31.31 14.27
CA GLN A 1058 -27.16 30.49 14.28
C GLN A 1058 -28.34 31.29 14.84
N ILE A 1059 -29.46 31.32 14.13
CA ILE A 1059 -30.71 31.90 14.66
C ILE A 1059 -31.31 30.85 15.59
N SER A 1060 -31.60 31.19 16.85
CA SER A 1060 -32.41 30.31 17.68
C SER A 1060 -33.78 30.16 17.04
N ASN A 1061 -34.19 28.94 16.73
CA ASN A 1061 -35.61 28.67 16.48
C ASN A 1061 -36.33 28.97 17.79
N LYS A 1062 -37.04 30.11 17.85
CA LYS A 1062 -38.06 30.33 18.87
C LYS A 1062 -39.21 29.37 18.68
#